data_AF-E2NDR5-F1
#
_entry.id   AF-E2NDR5-F1
#
_cell.length_a   1.000
_cell.length_b   1.000
_cell.length_c   1.000
_cell.angle_alpha   90.00
_cell.angle_beta   90.00
_cell.angle_gamma   90.00
#
_symmetry.space_group_name_H-M   'P 1'
#
loop_
_entity.id
_entity.type
_entity.pdbx_description
1 polymer ?
#
loop_
_entity_poly.entity_id
_entity_poly.type
_entity_poly.pdbx_seq_one_letter_code
_entity_poly.pdbx_strand_id
1 'polypeptide(L)'
;MMKDHNFWKRKGVFSVLLVCLLGSTNAGYASDPEHAMTSGGTTGTMGVNLQQQQQRITIRGNIMDTKSEPLAGVHVILKGDNSVATVSDLNGDYTIQVPSKNVSLEFIYMGMATQEQRVGSRQIINVIMQEDENLLEEVVVVGFGTQKKESVVGSISTIRPASLQKGTSRSLSNNLIGQLSGVIGSQRSGEPGYDGASFFIRGISTFNGNNNPLILVDGVERSLDNIDPAEIESFSILKDAAASAVYGVRGANGVILINTKRGKIGKPSVDIRFEQGITFLGKTPDYIGAYDYASLVNAIAKEEGNQIPYSQEDLEKYRTGSDPDLYPDVNWIDAITKKFGTNSRVNLDVTGGSDILRYSLVGSYYNTRGIMDRDKSYEWDNSDRLNRFSLRSNVDVNITPTTLLRVNIGGFLQDHTLSAGKKSTDGNYASLDEIFQTAFTTSPIAHPTRYSTGEIPVVANRANPWAWLTQTGYQTRKESSLETLFSIEQDLSMLVKGLKIKGLFSFDRYSASGVRRSKNPTYYQPANGRNPDGTLNLHMLGNGDEYLDYSSYGEYGTNSTYTEFSANYANTFGKHGVQGMFMYDMRNLDTGDKQPFRFMGIAGRFSYTFDNRYVTEFNFGYNGSENFAKGKRYGFFPSVALGWIVSEEKFMEPVRNVLSKLKLRGSYGLVGNDCIGATRGAVRFPYITTIDEVSGYTFGMDGNVYIGGMQEGLAGSPDLTWEKVKKLNIGVEVGILNTINLTVDFFQDKRYDIFMQRVNVPSSTGFTNNPYANYGKTTNKGVELSLEMNKRFSKDFEVMAQATMTYAKSRIDEIDEPVTVIGTNRARTGRPIGQIYGYIDEGLFTEDDFADVANGILKEGIPVPQFSNNIRPGDIKYKDVNNDGIINALDQSPIGGTWDPMLVYGFGLNMRYKNIDFGFFLQGNGKTYRIIGSGVKTFIPGTGANTKEGNIYSNYQDRWTPENPSQNVFWPRLSSTINENNTQPSTWWVRNMSMLRVKSIELGYSFSKKSLLPHFISNARLFVACSNPFEFSKFKMWDPELDTSTGAKYPIPRVVSFGFNLSF
;
A
#
# COMPACT_ATOMS: atom_id res chain seq x y z
N MET A 1 44.94 17.75 -36.51
CA MET A 1 46.38 18.04 -36.41
C MET A 1 46.59 18.79 -35.09
N MET A 2 47.26 18.14 -34.10
CA MET A 2 47.83 18.66 -32.82
C MET A 2 46.91 19.51 -31.90
N LYS A 3 46.90 19.43 -30.57
CA LYS A 3 47.43 18.57 -29.49
C LYS A 3 46.82 19.22 -28.22
N ASP A 4 46.19 18.46 -27.32
CA ASP A 4 46.51 18.47 -25.88
C ASP A 4 45.49 17.71 -25.03
N HIS A 5 46.04 16.77 -24.27
CA HIS A 5 45.41 15.89 -23.31
C HIS A 5 45.23 16.61 -21.97
N ASN A 6 44.07 16.41 -21.31
CA ASN A 6 43.90 16.00 -19.91
C ASN A 6 42.58 16.53 -19.33
N PHE A 7 41.56 15.69 -19.19
CA PHE A 7 40.48 15.94 -18.21
C PHE A 7 39.73 14.65 -17.82
N TRP A 8 40.44 13.71 -17.19
CA TRP A 8 39.80 12.61 -16.43
C TRP A 8 40.62 12.31 -15.17
N LYS A 9 40.24 12.91 -14.04
CA LYS A 9 40.46 12.39 -12.69
C LYS A 9 39.73 13.30 -11.69
N ARG A 10 38.58 12.86 -11.19
CA ARG A 10 38.09 13.19 -9.83
C ARG A 10 37.05 12.16 -9.39
N LYS A 11 37.53 11.18 -8.63
CA LYS A 11 36.77 10.45 -7.61
C LYS A 11 36.54 11.42 -6.44
N GLY A 12 35.35 11.37 -5.82
CA GLY A 12 35.12 11.94 -4.49
C GLY A 12 33.92 12.89 -4.40
N VAL A 13 32.72 12.34 -4.30
CA VAL A 13 31.51 13.10 -3.86
C VAL A 13 30.92 12.53 -2.56
N PHE A 14 31.47 11.45 -1.99
CA PHE A 14 30.97 10.84 -0.75
C PHE A 14 31.61 11.35 0.55
N SER A 15 32.53 12.32 0.49
CA SER A 15 33.28 12.79 1.69
C SER A 15 32.86 14.16 2.21
N VAL A 16 31.87 14.82 1.59
CA VAL A 16 31.53 16.22 1.93
C VAL A 16 30.39 16.35 2.95
N LEU A 17 29.52 15.35 3.12
CA LEU A 17 28.47 15.41 4.14
C LEU A 17 28.96 15.06 5.56
N LEU A 18 30.08 14.35 5.70
CA LEU A 18 30.60 13.91 7.01
C LEU A 18 31.50 14.97 7.68
N VAL A 19 31.99 15.96 6.93
CA VAL A 19 32.90 17.01 7.46
C VAL A 19 32.15 18.28 7.88
N CYS A 20 30.95 18.54 7.33
CA CYS A 20 30.16 19.73 7.69
C CYS A 20 29.41 19.61 9.03
N LEU A 21 29.38 18.44 9.68
CA LEU A 21 28.74 18.24 10.99
C LEU A 21 29.74 18.21 12.18
N LEU A 22 31.05 18.33 11.94
CA LEU A 22 32.07 18.19 12.99
C LEU A 22 33.13 19.31 13.02
N GLY A 23 32.90 20.44 12.35
CA GLY A 23 33.91 21.49 12.22
C GLY A 23 33.45 22.89 12.62
N SER A 24 33.43 23.21 13.92
CA SER A 24 33.54 24.60 14.38
C SER A 24 33.94 24.69 15.85
N THR A 25 35.20 25.05 16.11
CA THR A 25 35.60 26.18 16.99
C THR A 25 37.10 26.41 16.80
N ASN A 26 37.46 27.40 15.99
CA ASN A 26 38.55 28.35 16.26
C ASN A 26 38.64 29.35 15.10
N ALA A 27 38.24 30.59 15.36
CA ALA A 27 38.67 31.75 14.60
C ALA A 27 38.78 32.93 15.56
N GLY A 28 40.02 33.37 15.80
CA GLY A 28 40.33 34.63 16.44
C GLY A 28 40.18 35.78 15.46
N TYR A 29 39.86 36.96 15.99
CA TYR A 29 40.06 38.24 15.33
C TYR A 29 41.24 38.95 16.01
N ALA A 30 42.13 39.49 15.19
CA ALA A 30 43.26 40.31 15.60
C ALA A 30 42.89 41.81 15.53
N SER A 31 43.42 42.58 16.47
CA SER A 31 43.72 44.01 16.29
C SER A 31 44.81 44.43 17.29
N ASP A 32 45.96 44.84 16.74
CA ASP A 32 47.08 45.57 17.37
C ASP A 32 46.61 46.90 18.03
N PRO A 33 47.35 47.53 18.99
CA PRO A 33 48.73 47.99 18.78
C PRO A 33 49.72 48.03 19.98
N GLU A 34 50.96 48.37 19.64
CA GLU A 34 52.14 48.70 20.45
C GLU A 34 51.92 49.74 21.58
N HIS A 35 52.54 49.55 22.76
CA HIS A 35 53.57 50.43 23.35
C HIS A 35 53.96 49.98 24.78
N ALA A 36 55.18 50.35 25.17
CA ALA A 36 55.95 49.81 26.29
C ALA A 36 55.77 50.52 27.65
N MET A 37 56.23 49.82 28.70
CA MET A 37 56.84 50.32 29.95
C MET A 37 56.01 51.11 30.98
N THR A 38 55.79 50.60 32.20
CA THR A 38 56.60 50.81 33.43
C THR A 38 55.86 50.45 34.74
N SER A 39 56.61 49.80 35.64
CA SER A 39 56.62 49.81 37.13
C SER A 39 55.38 50.12 37.98
N GLY A 40 55.17 49.25 39.00
CA GLY A 40 55.13 49.72 40.41
C GLY A 40 53.92 49.33 41.28
N GLY A 41 54.15 48.46 42.29
CA GLY A 41 53.40 48.31 43.56
C GLY A 41 51.93 47.85 43.47
N THR A 42 51.34 47.08 44.38
CA THR A 42 51.58 46.90 45.82
C THR A 42 50.76 45.69 46.30
N THR A 43 51.36 44.84 47.15
CA THR A 43 50.77 43.99 48.21
C THR A 43 49.40 43.30 48.01
N GLY A 44 49.42 41.97 47.94
CA GLY A 44 48.26 41.11 48.19
C GLY A 44 48.70 39.81 48.88
N THR A 45 48.22 39.63 50.10
CA THR A 45 48.52 38.58 51.08
C THR A 45 48.32 37.15 50.56
N MET A 46 49.28 36.25 50.84
CA MET A 46 49.12 34.81 50.65
C MET A 46 48.09 34.24 51.64
N GLY A 47 46.88 33.96 51.15
CA GLY A 47 45.92 33.06 51.79
C GLY A 47 46.03 31.68 51.15
N VAL A 48 46.55 30.72 51.90
CA VAL A 48 46.59 29.30 51.53
C VAL A 48 45.15 28.77 51.49
N ASN A 49 44.66 28.39 50.31
CA ASN A 49 43.37 27.73 50.16
C ASN A 49 43.60 26.20 50.21
N LEU A 50 43.34 25.61 51.37
CA LEU A 50 43.32 24.16 51.57
C LEU A 50 42.09 23.58 50.85
N GLN A 51 42.30 22.86 49.74
CA GLN A 51 41.26 22.01 49.17
C GLN A 51 40.95 20.85 50.13
N GLN A 52 39.76 20.87 50.71
CA GLN A 52 39.20 19.78 51.49
C GLN A 52 38.90 18.61 50.53
N GLN A 53 39.68 17.52 50.65
CA GLN A 53 39.45 16.28 49.93
C GLN A 53 38.17 15.63 50.49
N GLN A 54 37.06 15.71 49.74
CA GLN A 54 35.81 15.02 50.10
C GLN A 54 36.07 13.51 50.18
N GLN A 55 35.96 12.93 51.38
CA GLN A 55 36.08 11.48 51.58
C GLN A 55 34.94 10.75 50.86
N ARG A 56 35.21 10.23 49.66
CA ARG A 56 34.30 9.37 48.92
C ARG A 56 34.27 7.98 49.55
N ILE A 57 33.09 7.42 49.71
CA ILE A 57 32.87 6.10 50.29
C ILE A 57 32.70 5.11 49.14
N THR A 58 33.50 4.03 49.12
CA THR A 58 33.36 2.97 48.12
C THR A 58 32.32 1.95 48.59
N ILE A 59 31.31 1.72 47.75
CA ILE A 59 30.26 0.71 47.93
C ILE A 59 30.49 -0.39 46.92
N ARG A 60 30.39 -1.65 47.36
CA ARG A 60 30.47 -2.84 46.51
C ARG A 60 29.21 -3.67 46.67
N GLY A 61 28.94 -4.58 45.74
CA GLY A 61 27.84 -5.53 45.91
C GLY A 61 27.62 -6.39 44.70
N ASN A 62 26.72 -7.35 44.84
CA ASN A 62 26.32 -8.29 43.81
C ASN A 62 24.82 -8.16 43.51
N ILE A 63 24.44 -8.21 42.24
CA ILE A 63 23.07 -8.03 41.77
C ILE A 63 22.60 -9.32 41.08
N MET A 64 21.48 -9.87 41.52
CA MET A 64 20.90 -11.12 41.03
C MET A 64 19.41 -10.95 40.70
N ASP A 65 18.83 -11.90 39.96
CA ASP A 65 17.38 -12.01 39.77
C ASP A 65 16.71 -12.87 40.86
N THR A 66 15.37 -12.99 40.80
CA THR A 66 14.57 -13.79 41.72
C THR A 66 14.85 -15.31 41.65
N LYS A 67 15.58 -15.77 40.62
CA LYS A 67 16.04 -17.16 40.44
C LYS A 67 17.49 -17.34 40.89
N SER A 68 18.08 -16.33 41.53
CA SER A 68 19.48 -16.32 41.99
C SER A 68 20.51 -16.38 40.85
N GLU A 69 20.13 -15.95 39.64
CA GLU A 69 21.08 -15.76 38.53
C GLU A 69 21.69 -14.34 38.59
N PRO A 70 23.02 -14.19 38.40
CA PRO A 70 23.66 -12.88 38.41
C PRO A 70 23.24 -12.01 37.23
N LEU A 71 22.94 -10.74 37.51
CA LEU A 71 22.47 -9.77 36.52
C LEU A 71 23.60 -8.86 36.08
N ALA A 72 24.06 -9.09 34.85
CA ALA A 72 25.08 -8.28 34.20
C ALA A 72 24.46 -7.08 33.46
N GLY A 73 25.07 -5.90 33.60
CA GLY A 73 24.62 -4.68 32.91
C GLY A 73 23.60 -3.84 33.67
N VAL A 74 23.43 -4.05 34.98
CA VAL A 74 22.55 -3.23 35.83
C VAL A 74 23.20 -1.87 36.06
N HIS A 75 22.49 -0.80 35.71
CA HIS A 75 22.93 0.56 36.00
C HIS A 75 22.71 0.87 37.47
N VAL A 76 23.78 1.19 38.19
CA VAL A 76 23.73 1.64 39.58
C VAL A 76 24.09 3.11 39.62
N ILE A 77 23.14 3.96 40.00
CA ILE A 77 23.31 5.41 39.98
C ILE A 77 23.04 6.02 41.35
N LEU A 78 23.70 7.14 41.65
CA LEU A 78 23.40 7.93 42.83
C LEU A 78 22.09 8.71 42.61
N LYS A 79 21.11 8.53 43.49
CA LYS A 79 19.82 9.20 43.39
C LYS A 79 19.97 10.71 43.50
N GLY A 80 19.55 11.43 42.46
CA GLY A 80 19.64 12.89 42.35
C GLY A 80 20.95 13.42 41.75
N ASP A 81 21.91 12.56 41.41
CA ASP A 81 23.16 12.93 40.73
C ASP A 81 23.65 11.82 39.79
N ASN A 82 23.23 11.91 38.53
CA ASN A 82 23.55 10.92 37.49
C ASN A 82 25.03 10.94 37.04
N SER A 83 25.85 11.87 37.55
CA SER A 83 27.29 11.90 37.26
C SER A 83 28.07 10.82 38.04
N VAL A 84 27.47 10.29 39.12
CA VAL A 84 28.03 9.20 39.91
C VAL A 84 27.26 7.91 39.59
N ALA A 85 27.82 7.10 38.69
CA ALA A 85 27.21 5.88 38.17
C ALA A 85 28.23 4.77 37.94
N THR A 86 27.78 3.51 37.99
CA THR A 86 28.55 2.33 37.58
C THR A 86 27.61 1.31 36.92
N VAL A 87 28.17 0.22 36.40
CA VAL A 87 27.40 -0.87 35.78
C VAL A 87 27.91 -2.22 36.34
N SER A 88 27.01 -3.16 36.62
CA SER A 88 27.41 -4.50 37.06
C SER A 88 28.10 -5.32 35.97
N ASP A 89 29.06 -6.15 36.38
CA ASP A 89 29.81 -7.04 35.50
C ASP A 89 29.08 -8.38 35.21
N LEU A 90 29.75 -9.32 34.53
CA LEU A 90 29.16 -10.62 34.15
C LEU A 90 28.79 -11.53 35.32
N ASN A 91 29.35 -11.29 36.50
CA ASN A 91 29.03 -12.02 37.72
C ASN A 91 28.00 -11.27 38.56
N GLY A 92 27.48 -10.14 38.09
CA GLY A 92 26.55 -9.27 38.81
C GLY A 92 27.25 -8.33 39.79
N ASP A 93 28.58 -8.29 39.83
CA ASP A 93 29.32 -7.47 40.79
C ASP A 93 29.43 -6.01 40.32
N TYR A 94 29.31 -5.06 41.25
CA TYR A 94 29.49 -3.63 40.98
C TYR A 94 30.30 -2.94 42.07
N THR A 95 30.92 -1.81 41.71
CA THR A 95 31.61 -0.91 42.64
C THR A 95 31.33 0.54 42.27
N ILE A 96 30.88 1.35 43.24
CA ILE A 96 30.55 2.77 43.07
C ILE A 96 31.08 3.62 44.22
N GLN A 97 31.53 4.84 43.93
CA GLN A 97 32.00 5.78 44.96
C GLN A 97 30.96 6.87 45.20
N VAL A 98 30.45 6.96 46.42
CA VAL A 98 29.39 7.93 46.79
C VAL A 98 29.92 9.03 47.72
N PRO A 99 29.35 10.24 47.69
CA PRO A 99 29.87 11.40 48.42
C PRO A 99 29.56 11.41 49.92
N SER A 100 28.55 10.65 50.39
CA SER A 100 28.24 10.53 51.82
C SER A 100 27.44 9.27 52.15
N LYS A 101 27.23 8.99 53.44
CA LYS A 101 26.41 7.86 53.95
C LYS A 101 24.90 8.09 53.83
N ASN A 102 24.46 9.34 53.64
CA ASN A 102 23.03 9.70 53.66
C ASN A 102 22.36 9.71 52.28
N VAL A 103 22.94 9.01 51.31
CA VAL A 103 22.44 8.95 49.93
C VAL A 103 21.80 7.60 49.63
N SER A 104 21.01 7.54 48.56
CA SER A 104 20.44 6.31 48.01
C SER A 104 21.06 5.99 46.65
N LEU A 105 21.20 4.70 46.37
CA LEU A 105 21.53 4.18 45.05
C LEU A 105 20.26 3.66 44.37
N GLU A 106 20.09 3.96 43.10
CA GLU A 106 19.04 3.39 42.24
C GLU A 106 19.66 2.34 41.32
N PHE A 107 19.00 1.17 41.25
CA PHE A 107 19.38 0.01 40.46
C PHE A 107 18.38 -0.13 39.31
N ILE A 108 18.85 0.09 38.09
CA ILE A 108 18.03 0.16 36.89
C ILE A 108 18.50 -0.93 35.93
N TYR A 109 17.59 -1.82 35.56
CA TYR A 109 17.85 -2.87 34.59
C TYR A 109 16.63 -3.09 33.71
N MET A 110 16.86 -3.24 32.41
CA MET A 110 15.78 -3.41 31.45
C MET A 110 15.03 -4.72 31.72
N GLY A 111 13.71 -4.66 31.87
CA GLY A 111 12.88 -5.83 32.22
C GLY A 111 12.66 -6.03 33.72
N MET A 112 13.31 -5.24 34.58
CA MET A 112 13.24 -5.38 36.04
C MET A 112 12.78 -4.08 36.70
N ALA A 113 12.06 -4.19 37.82
CA ALA A 113 11.58 -3.05 38.57
C ALA A 113 12.77 -2.26 39.15
N THR A 114 12.78 -0.93 39.00
CA THR A 114 13.80 -0.07 39.60
C THR A 114 13.79 -0.23 41.11
N GLN A 115 14.95 -0.55 41.70
CA GLN A 115 15.08 -0.67 43.14
C GLN A 115 15.94 0.45 43.71
N GLU A 116 15.51 0.98 44.85
CA GLU A 116 16.25 1.99 45.60
C GLU A 116 16.85 1.37 46.88
N GLN A 117 18.14 1.57 47.11
CA GLN A 117 18.83 1.16 48.33
C GLN A 117 19.54 2.32 48.99
N ARG A 118 19.17 2.64 50.23
CA ARG A 118 19.86 3.65 51.04
C ARG A 118 21.25 3.14 51.46
N VAL A 119 22.31 3.93 51.27
CA VAL A 119 23.69 3.51 51.57
C VAL A 119 23.90 3.30 53.08
N GLY A 120 23.68 4.33 53.91
CA GLY A 120 23.84 4.24 55.35
C GLY A 120 25.27 3.85 55.78
N SER A 121 25.39 2.91 56.73
CA SER A 121 26.68 2.33 57.16
C SER A 121 27.13 1.12 56.33
N ARG A 122 26.36 0.73 55.31
CA ARG A 122 26.61 -0.50 54.52
C ARG A 122 27.66 -0.24 53.45
N GLN A 123 28.78 -0.95 53.49
CA GLN A 123 29.81 -0.93 52.43
C GLN A 123 29.60 -2.02 51.37
N ILE A 124 28.77 -3.01 51.69
CA ILE A 124 28.34 -4.08 50.77
C ILE A 124 26.81 -4.03 50.67
N ILE A 125 26.28 -3.88 49.45
CA ILE A 125 24.84 -3.84 49.17
C ILE A 125 24.54 -4.80 48.02
N ASN A 126 24.07 -6.00 48.38
CA ASN A 126 23.57 -6.98 47.41
C ASN A 126 22.09 -6.73 47.11
N VAL A 127 21.69 -6.88 45.86
CA VAL A 127 20.33 -6.55 45.40
C VAL A 127 19.76 -7.70 44.60
N ILE A 128 18.55 -8.14 44.95
CA ILE A 128 17.77 -9.08 44.14
C ILE A 128 16.74 -8.26 43.37
N MET A 129 16.93 -8.09 42.07
CA MET A 129 16.00 -7.36 41.22
C MET A 129 14.76 -8.22 40.95
N GLN A 130 13.60 -7.58 41.06
CA GLN A 130 12.32 -8.20 40.72
C GLN A 130 11.99 -7.88 39.26
N GLU A 131 11.39 -8.83 38.54
CA GLU A 131 10.81 -8.56 37.22
C GLU A 131 9.80 -7.42 37.34
N ASP A 132 9.83 -6.45 36.42
CA ASP A 132 8.85 -5.37 36.43
C ASP A 132 7.53 -5.89 35.87
N GLU A 133 6.60 -6.22 36.76
CA GLU A 133 5.25 -6.66 36.38
C GLU A 133 4.49 -5.56 35.58
N ASN A 134 4.89 -4.29 35.68
CA ASN A 134 4.26 -3.17 34.96
C ASN A 134 4.82 -2.96 33.54
N LEU A 135 5.93 -3.60 33.16
CA LEU A 135 6.47 -3.55 31.80
C LEU A 135 5.59 -4.30 30.78
N LEU A 136 4.52 -4.95 31.25
CA LEU A 136 3.53 -5.69 30.46
C LEU A 136 2.20 -4.94 30.25
N GLU A 137 2.05 -3.69 30.70
CA GLU A 137 0.88 -2.88 30.35
C GLU A 137 1.00 -2.34 28.91
N GLU A 138 0.92 -3.25 27.93
CA GLU A 138 0.85 -2.88 26.52
C GLU A 138 -0.36 -1.98 26.31
N VAL A 139 -0.12 -0.73 25.90
CA VAL A 139 -1.16 0.22 25.55
C VAL A 139 -1.43 0.18 24.06
N VAL A 140 -2.70 0.12 23.70
CA VAL A 140 -3.17 0.21 22.32
C VAL A 140 -3.71 1.62 22.09
N VAL A 141 -3.37 2.19 20.94
CA VAL A 141 -3.91 3.47 20.50
C VAL A 141 -5.35 3.24 20.04
N VAL A 142 -6.29 3.94 20.66
CA VAL A 142 -7.72 3.81 20.42
C VAL A 142 -8.34 5.17 20.20
N GLY A 143 -8.76 5.45 18.97
CA GLY A 143 -9.35 6.74 18.67
C GLY A 143 -8.38 7.89 19.00
N PHE A 144 -8.80 8.72 19.95
CA PHE A 144 -8.11 9.91 20.43
C PHE A 144 -7.30 9.71 21.73
N GLY A 145 -7.03 8.46 22.14
CA GLY A 145 -6.26 8.16 23.35
C GLY A 145 -5.56 6.81 23.32
N THR A 146 -5.00 6.42 24.46
CA THR A 146 -4.41 5.09 24.67
C THR A 146 -5.20 4.35 25.74
N GLN A 147 -5.32 3.03 25.58
CA GLN A 147 -5.95 2.16 26.58
C GLN A 147 -5.10 0.93 26.81
N LYS A 148 -5.17 0.37 28.02
CA LYS A 148 -4.59 -0.94 28.31
C LYS A 148 -5.20 -1.97 27.36
N LYS A 149 -4.37 -2.75 26.68
CA LYS A 149 -4.78 -3.76 25.69
C LYS A 149 -5.85 -4.71 26.23
N GLU A 150 -5.76 -5.06 27.50
CA GLU A 150 -6.74 -5.93 28.18
C GLU A 150 -8.12 -5.29 28.32
N SER A 151 -8.22 -3.97 28.44
CA SER A 151 -9.49 -3.25 28.57
C SER A 151 -10.16 -2.95 27.23
N VAL A 152 -9.52 -3.21 26.09
CA VAL A 152 -10.08 -2.91 24.77
C VAL A 152 -11.20 -3.89 24.40
N VAL A 153 -12.44 -3.42 24.30
CA VAL A 153 -13.60 -4.28 23.93
C VAL A 153 -13.90 -4.30 22.43
N GLY A 154 -13.37 -3.34 21.67
CA GLY A 154 -13.47 -3.31 20.21
C GLY A 154 -12.50 -4.29 19.52
N SER A 155 -12.81 -4.67 18.29
CA SER A 155 -11.88 -5.42 17.44
C SER A 155 -10.84 -4.49 16.82
N ILE A 156 -9.63 -4.54 17.38
CA ILE A 156 -8.47 -3.74 16.98
C ILE A 156 -7.32 -4.68 16.65
N SER A 157 -6.66 -4.45 15.52
CA SER A 157 -5.46 -5.18 15.13
C SER A 157 -4.27 -4.23 15.09
N THR A 158 -3.18 -4.58 15.75
CA THR A 158 -1.96 -3.78 15.81
C THR A 158 -0.81 -4.50 15.12
N ILE A 159 0.16 -3.74 14.63
CA ILE A 159 1.39 -4.31 14.08
C ILE A 159 2.62 -3.58 14.61
N ARG A 160 3.69 -4.36 14.83
CA ARG A 160 4.99 -3.83 15.21
C ARG A 160 5.57 -3.03 14.04
N PRO A 161 6.02 -1.77 14.24
CA PRO A 161 6.60 -0.96 13.16
C PRO A 161 7.77 -1.62 12.42
N ALA A 162 8.58 -2.42 13.12
CA ALA A 162 9.68 -3.17 12.51
C ALA A 162 9.22 -4.12 11.41
N SER A 163 7.99 -4.68 11.49
CA SER A 163 7.41 -5.52 10.44
C SER A 163 6.96 -4.72 9.22
N LEU A 164 6.60 -3.46 9.39
CA LEU A 164 6.21 -2.54 8.31
C LEU A 164 7.42 -2.03 7.50
N GLN A 165 8.62 -2.10 8.09
CA GLN A 165 9.87 -1.75 7.43
C GLN A 165 10.54 -2.95 6.72
N LYS A 166 9.88 -4.11 6.71
CA LYS A 166 10.31 -5.28 5.94
C LYS A 166 9.70 -5.19 4.55
N GLY A 167 10.53 -5.29 3.52
CA GLY A 167 10.14 -5.13 2.12
C GLY A 167 10.79 -3.92 1.47
N THR A 168 10.87 -3.95 0.14
CA THR A 168 11.61 -2.97 -0.67
C THR A 168 10.70 -1.92 -1.31
N SER A 169 9.38 -2.03 -1.15
CA SER A 169 8.40 -1.07 -1.67
C SER A 169 8.35 0.19 -0.82
N ARG A 170 8.15 1.33 -1.48
CA ARG A 170 7.88 2.62 -0.83
C ARG A 170 6.52 2.61 -0.13
N SER A 171 5.53 2.02 -0.78
CA SER A 171 4.12 2.08 -0.40
C SER A 171 3.84 1.16 0.80
N LEU A 172 3.41 1.75 1.92
CA LEU A 172 3.12 1.05 3.17
C LEU A 172 1.93 0.08 3.02
N SER A 173 0.98 0.42 2.15
CA SER A 173 -0.19 -0.40 1.79
C SER A 173 0.18 -1.84 1.41
N ASN A 174 1.30 -2.03 0.70
CA ASN A 174 1.78 -3.36 0.27
C ASN A 174 2.20 -4.27 1.44
N ASN A 175 2.66 -3.68 2.55
CA ASN A 175 3.16 -4.43 3.71
C ASN A 175 2.04 -4.84 4.68
N LEU A 176 0.82 -4.32 4.52
CA LEU A 176 -0.30 -4.63 5.41
C LEU A 176 -0.97 -5.97 5.12
N ILE A 177 -0.95 -6.40 3.86
CA ILE A 177 -1.72 -7.56 3.40
C ILE A 177 -1.14 -8.84 4.00
N GLY A 178 -1.99 -9.62 4.69
CA GLY A 178 -1.60 -10.86 5.37
C GLY A 178 -0.78 -10.66 6.66
N GLN A 179 -0.27 -9.47 6.95
CA GLN A 179 0.37 -9.19 8.25
C GLN A 179 -0.66 -8.90 9.35
N LEU A 180 -1.82 -8.38 8.96
CA LEU A 180 -2.93 -8.04 9.86
C LEU A 180 -4.20 -8.82 9.50
N SER A 181 -4.93 -9.31 10.51
CA SER A 181 -6.27 -9.87 10.29
C SER A 181 -7.30 -8.75 10.07
N GLY A 182 -8.32 -9.03 9.28
CA GLY A 182 -9.32 -8.06 8.84
C GLY A 182 -8.89 -7.19 7.66
N VAL A 183 -7.70 -7.38 7.07
CA VAL A 183 -7.26 -6.67 5.86
C VAL A 183 -7.33 -7.61 4.65
N ILE A 184 -8.09 -7.21 3.64
CA ILE A 184 -8.17 -7.88 2.34
C ILE A 184 -7.64 -6.90 1.30
N GLY A 185 -6.65 -7.31 0.51
CA GLY A 185 -6.10 -6.46 -0.54
C GLY A 185 -5.24 -7.22 -1.51
N SER A 186 -4.74 -6.50 -2.51
CA SER A 186 -3.85 -7.04 -3.54
C SER A 186 -3.03 -5.93 -4.17
N GLN A 187 -1.77 -6.22 -4.46
CA GLN A 187 -0.89 -5.34 -5.23
C GLN A 187 -1.18 -5.56 -6.72
N ARG A 188 -1.76 -4.55 -7.38
CA ARG A 188 -2.23 -4.68 -8.78
C ARG A 188 -1.21 -4.22 -9.83
N SER A 189 -0.14 -3.56 -9.41
CA SER A 189 0.96 -3.09 -10.28
C SER A 189 2.30 -3.16 -9.54
N GLY A 190 3.39 -3.34 -10.30
CA GLY A 190 4.77 -3.21 -9.81
C GLY A 190 5.44 -1.89 -10.21
N GLU A 191 4.73 -0.99 -10.90
CA GLU A 191 5.28 0.26 -11.45
C GLU A 191 5.71 1.22 -10.33
N PRO A 192 6.99 1.68 -10.30
CA PRO A 192 7.45 2.67 -9.35
C PRO A 192 6.58 3.93 -9.28
N GLY A 193 6.08 4.24 -8.09
CA GLY A 193 5.17 5.38 -7.87
C GLY A 193 3.68 5.05 -8.02
N TYR A 194 3.35 3.96 -8.73
CA TYR A 194 1.99 3.45 -8.94
C TYR A 194 1.81 2.00 -8.45
N ASP A 195 2.67 1.56 -7.51
CA ASP A 195 2.74 0.20 -6.96
C ASP A 195 1.89 -0.01 -5.70
N GLY A 196 1.10 0.98 -5.29
CA GLY A 196 0.26 0.93 -4.09
C GLY A 196 -0.79 -0.19 -4.14
N ALA A 197 -0.95 -0.94 -3.04
CA ALA A 197 -1.98 -1.96 -2.96
C ALA A 197 -3.36 -1.33 -2.74
N SER A 198 -4.37 -1.86 -3.44
CA SER A 198 -5.76 -1.66 -3.05
C SER A 198 -6.06 -2.59 -1.87
N PHE A 199 -6.61 -2.05 -0.79
CA PHE A 199 -6.98 -2.83 0.39
C PHE A 199 -8.26 -2.31 1.05
N PHE A 200 -8.94 -3.22 1.73
CA PHE A 200 -10.24 -3.03 2.36
C PHE A 200 -10.21 -3.66 3.75
N ILE A 201 -10.81 -2.98 4.73
CA ILE A 201 -11.05 -3.57 6.04
C ILE A 201 -12.33 -4.40 5.96
N ARG A 202 -12.24 -5.69 6.27
CA ARG A 202 -13.33 -6.68 6.16
C ARG A 202 -13.87 -6.88 4.74
N GLY A 203 -13.08 -6.56 3.71
CA GLY A 203 -13.47 -6.73 2.31
C GLY A 203 -14.48 -5.69 1.82
N ILE A 204 -14.96 -5.87 0.60
CA ILE A 204 -15.86 -4.92 -0.05
C ILE A 204 -17.28 -5.05 0.53
N SER A 205 -17.82 -3.94 1.01
CA SER A 205 -19.13 -3.91 1.68
C SER A 205 -20.18 -3.05 0.97
N THR A 206 -19.81 -2.28 -0.06
CA THR A 206 -20.74 -1.54 -0.90
C THR A 206 -20.41 -1.67 -2.39
N PHE A 207 -21.44 -1.70 -3.24
CA PHE A 207 -21.33 -1.73 -4.70
C PHE A 207 -21.31 -0.32 -5.32
N ASN A 208 -21.60 0.70 -4.52
CA ASN A 208 -21.50 2.11 -4.90
C ASN A 208 -21.03 2.93 -3.70
N GLY A 209 -20.26 4.00 -3.92
CA GLY A 209 -19.62 4.73 -2.83
C GLY A 209 -18.14 4.35 -2.61
N ASN A 210 -17.47 5.13 -1.78
CA ASN A 210 -16.09 4.87 -1.37
C ASN A 210 -16.02 3.64 -0.44
N ASN A 211 -15.10 2.71 -0.72
CA ASN A 211 -14.78 1.54 0.12
C ASN A 211 -13.45 1.70 0.89
N ASN A 212 -12.72 2.79 0.69
CA ASN A 212 -11.43 3.03 1.35
C ASN A 212 -11.61 3.35 2.84
N PRO A 213 -10.72 2.87 3.72
CA PRO A 213 -10.74 3.21 5.14
C PRO A 213 -10.25 4.64 5.39
N LEU A 214 -10.63 5.20 6.54
CA LEU A 214 -10.10 6.47 7.01
C LEU A 214 -8.69 6.26 7.57
N ILE A 215 -7.71 7.05 7.14
CA ILE A 215 -6.33 6.97 7.64
C ILE A 215 -6.03 8.23 8.45
N LEU A 216 -5.61 8.05 9.70
CA LEU A 216 -5.27 9.15 10.61
C LEU A 216 -3.83 9.01 11.07
N VAL A 217 -3.09 10.12 11.01
CA VAL A 217 -1.70 10.24 11.43
C VAL A 217 -1.64 11.28 12.53
N ASP A 218 -1.26 10.87 13.72
CA ASP A 218 -1.31 11.70 14.93
C ASP A 218 -2.71 12.36 15.15
N GLY A 219 -3.78 11.70 14.68
CA GLY A 219 -5.17 12.17 14.77
C GLY A 219 -5.68 12.96 13.57
N VAL A 220 -4.83 13.32 12.61
CA VAL A 220 -5.21 14.11 11.41
C VAL A 220 -5.28 13.21 10.19
N GLU A 221 -6.29 13.40 9.36
CA GLU A 221 -6.44 12.58 8.16
C GLU A 221 -5.46 12.90 7.05
N ARG A 222 -4.69 11.89 6.65
CA ARG A 222 -3.65 11.96 5.63
C ARG A 222 -3.60 10.68 4.81
N SER A 223 -2.90 10.73 3.68
CA SER A 223 -2.69 9.55 2.84
C SER A 223 -1.70 8.57 3.48
N LEU A 224 -2.01 7.27 3.41
CA LEU A 224 -1.12 6.21 3.90
C LEU A 224 0.21 6.18 3.14
N ASP A 225 0.17 6.41 1.82
CA ASP A 225 1.35 6.34 0.95
C ASP A 225 2.24 7.59 1.05
N ASN A 226 1.86 8.59 1.87
CA ASN A 226 2.65 9.79 2.12
C ASN A 226 3.66 9.62 3.28
N ILE A 227 3.51 8.60 4.10
CA ILE A 227 4.31 8.40 5.32
C ILE A 227 5.40 7.36 5.06
N ASP A 228 6.64 7.66 5.43
CA ASP A 228 7.69 6.66 5.43
C ASP A 228 7.53 5.69 6.63
N PRO A 229 7.58 4.36 6.43
CA PRO A 229 7.54 3.38 7.51
C PRO A 229 8.55 3.61 8.66
N ALA A 230 9.65 4.31 8.42
CA ALA A 230 10.63 4.67 9.46
C ALA A 230 10.11 5.74 10.45
N GLU A 231 9.11 6.53 10.05
CA GLU A 231 8.48 7.56 10.88
C GLU A 231 7.46 6.97 11.88
N ILE A 232 7.04 5.72 11.71
CA ILE A 232 5.94 5.09 12.44
C ILE A 232 6.41 4.53 13.79
N GLU A 233 5.73 4.92 14.86
CA GLU A 233 5.88 4.37 16.21
C GLU A 233 4.85 3.28 16.53
N SER A 234 3.62 3.47 16.07
CA SER A 234 2.57 2.46 16.22
C SER A 234 1.59 2.53 15.07
N PHE A 235 1.00 1.37 14.76
CA PHE A 235 0.02 1.21 13.69
C PHE A 235 -1.11 0.32 14.21
N SER A 236 -2.35 0.84 14.12
CA SER A 236 -3.54 0.15 14.60
C SER A 236 -4.67 0.24 13.57
N ILE A 237 -5.45 -0.84 13.42
CA ILE A 237 -6.64 -0.89 12.58
C ILE A 237 -7.87 -1.09 13.46
N LEU A 238 -8.81 -0.15 13.40
CA LEU A 238 -10.10 -0.18 14.06
C LEU A 238 -11.14 -0.77 13.08
N LYS A 239 -11.64 -1.97 13.38
CA LYS A 239 -12.46 -2.76 12.42
C LYS A 239 -13.96 -2.70 12.70
N ASP A 240 -14.35 -2.58 13.97
CA ASP A 240 -15.75 -2.58 14.40
C ASP A 240 -16.30 -1.18 14.72
N ALA A 241 -17.60 -1.09 14.98
CA ALA A 241 -18.26 0.17 15.30
C ALA A 241 -17.91 0.70 16.70
N ALA A 242 -17.59 -0.16 17.67
CA ALA A 242 -17.15 0.31 18.98
C ALA A 242 -15.84 1.09 18.88
N ALA A 243 -14.88 0.56 18.12
CA ALA A 243 -13.59 1.20 17.90
C ALA A 243 -13.66 2.43 16.97
N SER A 244 -14.54 2.42 15.96
CA SER A 244 -14.59 3.46 14.92
C SER A 244 -15.68 4.53 15.10
N ALA A 245 -16.67 4.35 15.98
CA ALA A 245 -17.81 5.28 16.11
C ALA A 245 -17.41 6.70 16.52
N VAL A 246 -16.27 6.87 17.20
CA VAL A 246 -15.74 8.21 17.53
C VAL A 246 -15.33 9.01 16.29
N TYR A 247 -15.12 8.35 15.15
CA TYR A 247 -14.87 8.96 13.84
C TYR A 247 -16.13 9.02 12.97
N GLY A 248 -17.26 8.57 13.53
CA GLY A 248 -18.59 8.70 12.94
C GLY A 248 -18.69 8.17 11.51
N VAL A 249 -19.06 9.07 10.62
CA VAL A 249 -19.46 8.78 9.23
C VAL A 249 -18.31 8.43 8.29
N ARG A 250 -17.10 8.51 8.82
CA ARG A 250 -15.87 8.27 8.07
C ARG A 250 -15.22 6.95 8.48
N GLY A 251 -15.65 6.39 9.61
CA GLY A 251 -15.23 5.08 10.11
C GLY A 251 -16.03 3.90 9.56
N ALA A 252 -17.00 4.11 8.65
CA ALA A 252 -17.83 3.02 8.14
C ALA A 252 -17.04 1.90 7.46
N ASN A 253 -15.94 2.23 6.78
CA ASN A 253 -15.05 1.27 6.13
C ASN A 253 -13.82 0.92 7.01
N GLY A 254 -13.89 1.22 8.32
CA GLY A 254 -12.80 1.06 9.28
C GLY A 254 -11.82 2.24 9.28
N VAL A 255 -10.96 2.28 10.29
CA VAL A 255 -10.01 3.38 10.52
C VAL A 255 -8.61 2.83 10.78
N ILE A 256 -7.60 3.42 10.16
CA ILE A 256 -6.19 3.16 10.41
C ILE A 256 -5.62 4.33 11.22
N LEU A 257 -5.03 4.01 12.37
CA LEU A 257 -4.35 4.96 13.25
C LEU A 257 -2.85 4.74 13.18
N ILE A 258 -2.13 5.82 12.89
CA ILE A 258 -0.68 5.86 12.82
C ILE A 258 -0.20 6.94 13.78
N ASN A 259 0.62 6.57 14.75
CA ASN A 259 1.35 7.56 15.54
C ASN A 259 2.79 7.59 15.08
N THR A 260 3.34 8.80 15.00
CA THR A 260 4.72 9.02 14.57
C THR A 260 5.68 9.06 15.76
N LYS A 261 6.93 8.67 15.53
CA LYS A 261 7.97 8.54 16.56
C LYS A 261 8.14 9.81 17.37
N ARG A 262 8.20 9.65 18.69
CA ARG A 262 8.42 10.76 19.64
C ARG A 262 9.77 10.64 20.33
N GLY A 263 10.23 11.78 20.84
CA GLY A 263 11.46 11.84 21.63
C GLY A 263 11.33 11.09 22.96
N LYS A 264 12.43 10.48 23.39
CA LYS A 264 12.54 9.77 24.66
C LYS A 264 13.46 10.54 25.59
N ILE A 265 13.19 10.47 26.90
CA ILE A 265 14.09 11.01 27.90
C ILE A 265 15.37 10.18 27.89
N GLY A 266 16.51 10.84 27.75
CA GLY A 266 17.81 10.19 27.71
C GLY A 266 18.79 10.86 26.77
N LYS A 267 19.97 10.24 26.67
CA LYS A 267 21.01 10.70 25.75
C LYS A 267 20.49 10.61 24.31
N PRO A 268 20.92 11.54 23.43
CA PRO A 268 20.62 11.43 22.01
C PRO A 268 21.06 10.09 21.47
N SER A 269 20.18 9.41 20.74
CA SER A 269 20.46 8.20 19.99
C SER A 269 20.26 8.50 18.51
N VAL A 270 21.22 8.04 17.70
CA VAL A 270 21.19 8.18 16.25
C VAL A 270 21.17 6.78 15.65
N ASP A 271 20.20 6.49 14.80
CA ASP A 271 20.11 5.27 14.03
C ASP A 271 20.22 5.61 12.53
N ILE A 272 21.13 4.94 11.84
CA ILE A 272 21.33 5.06 10.39
C ILE A 272 21.12 3.69 9.76
N ARG A 273 20.09 3.58 8.93
CA ARG A 273 19.83 2.41 8.11
C ARG A 273 20.09 2.73 6.64
N PHE A 274 20.89 1.91 5.99
CA PHE A 274 21.16 1.96 4.56
C PHE A 274 20.77 0.64 3.92
N GLU A 275 20.14 0.70 2.75
CA GLU A 275 19.75 -0.47 1.98
C GLU A 275 19.96 -0.21 0.48
N GLN A 276 20.59 -1.17 -0.20
CA GLN A 276 20.79 -1.18 -1.65
C GLN A 276 20.17 -2.45 -2.24
N GLY A 277 19.15 -2.26 -3.07
CA GLY A 277 18.42 -3.30 -3.79
C GLY A 277 18.78 -3.39 -5.27
N ILE A 278 18.76 -4.62 -5.79
CA ILE A 278 18.76 -4.95 -7.22
C ILE A 278 17.36 -5.50 -7.56
N THR A 279 16.69 -4.83 -8.49
CA THR A 279 15.31 -5.13 -8.91
C THR A 279 15.35 -5.97 -10.17
N PHE A 280 14.79 -7.18 -10.16
CA PHE A 280 14.67 -8.05 -11.32
C PHE A 280 13.25 -7.97 -11.91
N LEU A 281 13.14 -8.16 -13.22
CA LEU A 281 11.85 -8.31 -13.90
C LEU A 281 11.05 -9.44 -13.24
N GLY A 282 9.79 -9.15 -12.91
CA GLY A 282 8.86 -10.13 -12.38
C GLY A 282 8.39 -11.13 -13.45
N LYS A 283 7.42 -11.97 -13.10
CA LYS A 283 6.86 -12.94 -14.02
C LYS A 283 5.99 -12.25 -15.09
N THR A 284 6.38 -12.38 -16.35
CA THR A 284 5.63 -11.92 -17.53
C THR A 284 5.25 -13.11 -18.41
N PRO A 285 4.30 -12.96 -19.34
CA PRO A 285 3.99 -14.02 -20.30
C PRO A 285 5.16 -14.29 -21.25
N ASP A 286 5.38 -15.56 -21.57
CA ASP A 286 6.31 -15.99 -22.61
C ASP A 286 5.60 -16.03 -23.97
N TYR A 287 6.26 -15.57 -25.01
CA TYR A 287 5.74 -15.50 -26.39
C TYR A 287 6.54 -16.38 -27.34
N ILE A 288 5.89 -16.82 -28.42
CA ILE A 288 6.57 -17.53 -29.50
C ILE A 288 7.42 -16.58 -30.34
N GLY A 289 8.53 -17.10 -30.87
CA GLY A 289 9.36 -16.36 -31.82
C GLY A 289 8.76 -16.31 -33.23
N ALA A 290 9.42 -15.55 -34.11
CA ALA A 290 8.99 -15.31 -35.48
C ALA A 290 8.74 -16.57 -36.32
N TYR A 291 9.63 -17.57 -36.25
CA TYR A 291 9.49 -18.81 -37.01
C TYR A 291 8.22 -19.58 -36.62
N ASP A 292 8.02 -19.79 -35.31
CA ASP A 292 6.85 -20.49 -34.78
C ASP A 292 5.57 -19.70 -35.09
N TYR A 293 5.62 -18.38 -35.01
CA TYR A 293 4.51 -17.50 -35.36
C TYR A 293 4.10 -17.65 -36.82
N ALA A 294 5.04 -17.51 -37.76
CA ALA A 294 4.77 -17.65 -39.19
C ALA A 294 4.31 -19.08 -39.55
N SER A 295 4.89 -20.09 -38.91
CA SER A 295 4.49 -21.50 -39.08
C SER A 295 3.06 -21.74 -38.58
N LEU A 296 2.69 -21.16 -37.45
CA LEU A 296 1.34 -21.24 -36.90
C LEU A 296 0.31 -20.57 -37.81
N VAL A 297 0.63 -19.38 -38.34
CA VAL A 297 -0.26 -18.68 -39.28
C VAL A 297 -0.45 -19.50 -40.55
N ASN A 298 0.61 -20.14 -41.07
CA ASN A 298 0.51 -21.07 -42.19
C ASN A 298 -0.37 -22.28 -41.88
N ALA A 299 -0.25 -22.86 -40.68
CA ALA A 299 -1.07 -23.99 -40.24
C ALA A 299 -2.56 -23.61 -40.18
N ILE A 300 -2.89 -22.48 -39.55
CA ILE A 300 -4.28 -21.96 -39.48
C ILE A 300 -4.84 -21.70 -40.89
N ALA A 301 -4.05 -21.06 -41.76
CA ALA A 301 -4.48 -20.80 -43.13
C ALA A 301 -4.78 -22.11 -43.89
N LYS A 302 -3.94 -23.13 -43.72
CA LYS A 302 -4.14 -24.46 -44.30
C LYS A 302 -5.39 -25.15 -43.77
N GLU A 303 -5.61 -25.12 -42.45
CA GLU A 303 -6.79 -25.70 -41.78
C GLU A 303 -8.10 -25.05 -42.27
N GLU A 304 -8.07 -23.76 -42.59
CA GLU A 304 -9.24 -23.02 -43.10
C GLU A 304 -9.42 -23.09 -44.62
N GLY A 305 -8.47 -23.69 -45.35
CA GLY A 305 -8.47 -23.72 -46.83
C GLY A 305 -8.09 -22.39 -47.48
N ASN A 306 -7.46 -21.49 -46.73
CA ASN A 306 -6.98 -20.19 -47.20
C ASN A 306 -5.59 -20.31 -47.87
N GLN A 307 -5.23 -19.29 -48.67
CA GLN A 307 -3.89 -19.21 -49.25
C GLN A 307 -2.82 -19.09 -48.15
N ILE A 308 -1.77 -19.91 -48.27
CA ILE A 308 -0.64 -19.92 -47.34
C ILE A 308 0.13 -18.59 -47.45
N PRO A 309 0.28 -17.81 -46.37
CA PRO A 309 0.88 -16.48 -46.43
C PRO A 309 2.42 -16.43 -46.44
N TYR A 310 3.10 -17.42 -45.85
CA TYR A 310 4.58 -17.44 -45.79
C TYR A 310 5.15 -18.62 -46.55
N SER A 311 6.16 -18.38 -47.40
CA SER A 311 6.85 -19.45 -48.14
C SER A 311 7.85 -20.21 -47.26
N GLN A 312 8.32 -21.38 -47.72
CA GLN A 312 9.34 -22.15 -47.01
C GLN A 312 10.67 -21.37 -46.88
N GLU A 313 10.97 -20.52 -47.87
CA GLU A 313 12.15 -19.66 -47.84
C GLU A 313 12.02 -18.59 -46.76
N ASP A 314 10.85 -17.98 -46.60
CA ASP A 314 10.58 -16.98 -45.54
C ASP A 314 10.75 -17.60 -44.16
N LEU A 315 10.20 -18.81 -43.97
CA LEU A 315 10.34 -19.56 -42.72
C LEU A 315 11.83 -19.85 -42.41
N GLU A 316 12.62 -20.26 -43.40
CA GLU A 316 14.05 -20.50 -43.20
C GLU A 316 14.83 -19.22 -42.86
N LYS A 317 14.45 -18.07 -43.43
CA LYS A 317 15.02 -16.77 -43.07
C LYS A 317 14.72 -16.38 -41.63
N TYR A 318 13.48 -16.59 -41.15
CA TYR A 318 13.14 -16.39 -39.73
C TYR A 318 13.89 -17.37 -38.82
N ARG A 319 14.09 -18.62 -39.25
CA ARG A 319 14.78 -19.65 -38.47
C ARG A 319 16.28 -19.38 -38.32
N THR A 320 16.92 -18.89 -39.38
CA THR A 320 18.37 -18.66 -39.44
C THR A 320 18.77 -17.24 -39.05
N GLY A 321 17.84 -16.28 -39.11
CA GLY A 321 18.12 -14.86 -38.88
C GLY A 321 19.01 -14.23 -39.96
N SER A 322 18.96 -14.75 -41.19
CA SER A 322 19.87 -14.33 -42.28
C SER A 322 19.65 -12.89 -42.76
N ASP A 323 18.44 -12.34 -42.62
CA ASP A 323 18.10 -10.95 -42.95
C ASP A 323 17.10 -10.37 -41.92
N PRO A 324 17.57 -9.90 -40.75
CA PRO A 324 16.71 -9.45 -39.66
C PRO A 324 16.00 -8.11 -39.93
N ASP A 325 16.41 -7.36 -40.97
CA ASP A 325 15.72 -6.13 -41.35
C ASP A 325 14.36 -6.46 -42.02
N LEU A 326 14.34 -7.44 -42.92
CA LEU A 326 13.12 -7.86 -43.63
C LEU A 326 12.37 -9.01 -42.92
N TYR A 327 13.09 -9.87 -42.19
CA TYR A 327 12.55 -11.04 -41.48
C TYR A 327 12.91 -10.95 -39.99
N PRO A 328 12.34 -9.96 -39.26
CA PRO A 328 12.68 -9.71 -37.87
C PRO A 328 12.13 -10.80 -36.94
N ASP A 329 12.81 -11.00 -35.81
CA ASP A 329 12.34 -11.77 -34.66
C ASP A 329 12.50 -10.92 -33.40
N VAL A 330 11.45 -10.18 -33.04
CA VAL A 330 11.49 -9.23 -31.92
C VAL A 330 10.65 -9.73 -30.76
N ASN A 331 11.31 -10.04 -29.63
CA ASN A 331 10.62 -10.10 -28.35
C ASN A 331 10.38 -8.67 -27.84
N TRP A 332 9.15 -8.17 -28.00
CA TRP A 332 8.81 -6.80 -27.67
C TRP A 332 8.87 -6.47 -26.17
N ILE A 333 8.68 -7.45 -25.28
CA ILE A 333 8.86 -7.22 -23.83
C ILE A 333 10.33 -7.04 -23.49
N ASP A 334 11.21 -7.85 -24.08
CA ASP A 334 12.66 -7.69 -23.91
C ASP A 334 13.15 -6.39 -24.55
N ALA A 335 12.55 -5.95 -25.66
CA ALA A 335 12.91 -4.70 -26.32
C ALA A 335 12.60 -3.46 -25.47
N ILE A 336 11.58 -3.50 -24.62
CA ILE A 336 11.18 -2.35 -23.77
C ILE A 336 11.70 -2.45 -22.33
N THR A 337 12.36 -3.54 -21.94
CA THR A 337 12.83 -3.77 -20.57
C THR A 337 14.33 -4.07 -20.47
N LYS A 338 14.89 -3.87 -19.28
CA LYS A 338 16.26 -4.22 -18.90
C LYS A 338 16.23 -5.43 -17.97
N LYS A 339 17.38 -6.13 -17.91
CA LYS A 339 17.57 -7.28 -17.01
C LYS A 339 17.42 -6.93 -15.52
N PHE A 340 17.80 -5.72 -15.11
CA PHE A 340 17.67 -5.27 -13.73
C PHE A 340 17.54 -3.74 -13.61
N GLY A 341 16.85 -3.31 -12.56
CA GLY A 341 16.81 -1.96 -12.01
C GLY A 341 17.52 -1.89 -10.65
N THR A 342 17.50 -0.72 -10.01
CA THR A 342 18.18 -0.49 -8.73
C THR A 342 17.30 0.33 -7.79
N ASN A 343 17.35 0.03 -6.50
CA ASN A 343 16.66 0.79 -5.46
C ASN A 343 17.64 1.08 -4.32
N SER A 344 17.62 2.28 -3.77
CA SER A 344 18.44 2.67 -2.63
C SER A 344 17.58 3.39 -1.60
N ARG A 345 17.73 3.01 -0.33
CA ARG A 345 17.03 3.65 0.79
C ARG A 345 18.01 4.02 1.90
N VAL A 346 17.87 5.23 2.41
CA VAL A 346 18.60 5.73 3.57
C VAL A 346 17.60 6.27 4.57
N ASN A 347 17.66 5.80 5.81
CA ASN A 347 16.89 6.34 6.91
C ASN A 347 17.84 6.83 8.00
N LEU A 348 17.59 8.03 8.48
CA LEU A 348 18.23 8.64 9.63
C LEU A 348 17.13 8.86 10.68
N ASP A 349 17.34 8.35 11.88
CA ASP A 349 16.47 8.60 13.03
C ASP A 349 17.32 9.17 14.16
N VAL A 350 16.92 10.33 14.68
CA VAL A 350 17.56 10.99 15.81
C VAL A 350 16.50 11.19 16.87
N THR A 351 16.70 10.59 18.03
CA THR A 351 15.79 10.77 19.17
C THR A 351 16.56 11.17 20.42
N GLY A 352 15.94 11.97 21.28
CA GLY A 352 16.52 12.33 22.56
C GLY A 352 15.68 13.34 23.30
N GLY A 353 16.13 13.72 24.48
CA GLY A 353 15.45 14.74 25.25
C GLY A 353 15.73 14.67 26.74
N SER A 354 15.18 15.67 27.43
CA SER A 354 15.07 15.76 28.88
C SER A 354 13.61 15.76 29.29
N ASP A 355 13.38 15.92 30.59
CA ASP A 355 12.05 16.01 31.19
C ASP A 355 11.27 17.25 30.70
N ILE A 356 11.96 18.24 30.11
CA ILE A 356 11.35 19.48 29.61
C ILE A 356 11.10 19.39 28.10
N LEU A 357 12.10 18.95 27.34
CA LEU A 357 12.08 18.94 25.87
C LEU A 357 12.41 17.55 25.35
N ARG A 358 11.50 16.96 24.58
CA ARG A 358 11.69 15.69 23.89
C ARG A 358 11.57 15.92 22.39
N TYR A 359 12.49 15.37 21.62
CA TYR A 359 12.50 15.52 20.16
C TYR A 359 12.78 14.21 19.44
N SER A 360 12.17 14.06 18.27
CA SER A 360 12.48 13.03 17.28
C SER A 360 12.58 13.68 15.91
N LEU A 361 13.64 13.35 15.17
CA LEU A 361 13.87 13.78 13.79
C LEU A 361 14.10 12.53 12.95
N VAL A 362 13.21 12.29 11.99
CA VAL A 362 13.32 11.20 11.04
C VAL A 362 13.51 11.77 9.64
N GLY A 363 14.64 11.46 9.02
CA GLY A 363 14.92 11.77 7.62
C GLY A 363 14.96 10.49 6.78
N SER A 364 14.40 10.54 5.58
CA SER A 364 14.46 9.43 4.63
C SER A 364 14.77 9.89 3.22
N TYR A 365 15.62 9.14 2.54
CA TYR A 365 15.83 9.24 1.11
C TYR A 365 15.52 7.89 0.46
N TYR A 366 14.67 7.92 -0.55
CA TYR A 366 14.32 6.76 -1.36
C TYR A 366 14.57 7.07 -2.83
N ASN A 367 15.35 6.23 -3.49
CA ASN A 367 15.63 6.28 -4.92
C ASN A 367 15.28 4.94 -5.53
N THR A 368 14.53 4.93 -6.63
CA THR A 368 14.33 3.73 -7.42
C THR A 368 14.47 4.05 -8.90
N ARG A 369 15.07 3.11 -9.63
CA ARG A 369 15.19 3.11 -11.09
C ARG A 369 14.51 1.84 -11.57
N GLY A 370 13.44 2.03 -12.33
CA GLY A 370 12.63 0.96 -12.90
C GLY A 370 13.39 0.13 -13.93
N ILE A 371 12.70 -0.87 -14.45
CA ILE A 371 13.27 -1.84 -15.41
C ILE A 371 13.08 -1.41 -16.87
N MET A 372 12.54 -0.22 -17.14
CA MET A 372 12.29 0.23 -18.51
C MET A 372 13.59 0.53 -19.26
N ASP A 373 13.63 0.18 -20.55
CA ASP A 373 14.80 0.44 -21.38
C ASP A 373 14.96 1.92 -21.78
N ARG A 374 16.18 2.29 -22.19
CA ARG A 374 16.49 3.61 -22.75
C ARG A 374 17.43 3.49 -23.92
N ASP A 375 17.25 4.35 -24.91
CA ASP A 375 18.25 4.53 -25.95
C ASP A 375 19.43 5.34 -25.37
N LYS A 376 20.62 4.77 -25.44
CA LYS A 376 21.85 5.39 -24.91
C LYS A 376 22.48 6.37 -25.90
N SER A 377 22.02 6.44 -27.14
CA SER A 377 22.51 7.42 -28.10
C SER A 377 22.06 8.84 -27.79
N TYR A 378 21.00 9.02 -26.98
CA TYR A 378 20.56 10.33 -26.51
C TYR A 378 21.16 10.70 -25.16
N GLU A 379 21.39 12.00 -24.97
CA GLU A 379 21.87 12.57 -23.71
C GLU A 379 20.79 12.58 -22.62
N TRP A 380 19.51 12.67 -23.01
CA TRP A 380 18.39 12.67 -22.08
C TRP A 380 18.06 11.25 -21.58
N ASP A 381 17.41 11.19 -20.42
CA ASP A 381 17.07 9.94 -19.73
C ASP A 381 15.56 9.84 -19.50
N ASN A 382 14.92 8.94 -20.23
CA ASN A 382 13.50 8.61 -20.15
C ASN A 382 13.21 7.41 -19.23
N SER A 383 14.22 6.84 -18.59
CA SER A 383 14.01 5.70 -17.70
C SER A 383 13.13 6.10 -16.51
N ASP A 384 12.22 5.19 -16.17
CA ASP A 384 11.37 5.34 -15.00
C ASP A 384 12.22 5.46 -13.73
N ARG A 385 12.11 6.59 -13.04
CA ARG A 385 12.92 6.94 -11.88
C ARG A 385 12.12 7.77 -10.90
N LEU A 386 12.09 7.32 -9.65
CA LEU A 386 11.46 8.05 -8.54
C LEU A 386 12.49 8.37 -7.47
N ASN A 387 12.58 9.66 -7.12
CA ASN A 387 13.39 10.19 -6.02
C ASN A 387 12.46 10.80 -5.00
N ARG A 388 12.63 10.47 -3.72
CA ARG A 388 11.83 11.04 -2.63
C ARG A 388 12.70 11.36 -1.43
N PHE A 389 12.57 12.58 -0.94
CA PHE A 389 13.12 13.03 0.33
C PHE A 389 11.96 13.24 1.29
N SER A 390 11.97 12.56 2.43
CA SER A 390 10.95 12.74 3.48
C SER A 390 11.63 13.21 4.75
N LEU A 391 10.98 14.12 5.47
CA LEU A 391 11.48 14.65 6.74
C LEU A 391 10.32 14.79 7.70
N ARG A 392 10.49 14.31 8.93
CA ARG A 392 9.56 14.51 10.04
C ARG A 392 10.31 14.93 11.30
N SER A 393 9.83 15.99 11.93
CA SER A 393 10.30 16.48 13.21
C SER A 393 9.12 16.55 14.17
N ASN A 394 9.25 15.88 15.31
CA ASN A 394 8.27 15.85 16.38
C ASN A 394 8.91 16.39 17.65
N VAL A 395 8.34 17.45 18.22
CA VAL A 395 8.87 18.15 19.39
C VAL A 395 7.79 18.28 20.46
N ASP A 396 8.07 17.76 21.64
CA ASP A 396 7.20 17.78 22.80
C ASP A 396 7.85 18.60 23.92
N VAL A 397 7.19 19.69 24.33
CA VAL A 397 7.66 20.63 25.34
C VAL A 397 6.70 20.64 26.52
N ASN A 398 7.18 20.22 27.69
CA ASN A 398 6.46 20.45 28.95
C ASN A 398 6.70 21.91 29.36
N ILE A 399 5.83 22.82 28.94
CA ILE A 399 5.90 24.26 29.29
C ILE A 399 5.80 24.44 30.80
N THR A 400 4.93 23.66 31.42
CA THR A 400 4.81 23.51 32.88
C THR A 400 4.63 22.01 33.19
N PRO A 401 4.70 21.57 34.46
CA PRO A 401 4.40 20.19 34.82
C PRO A 401 2.98 19.72 34.43
N THR A 402 2.05 20.64 34.15
CA THR A 402 0.66 20.35 33.77
C THR A 402 0.32 20.73 32.33
N THR A 403 1.21 21.44 31.62
CA THR A 403 0.96 21.94 30.26
C THR A 403 1.96 21.35 29.27
N LEU A 404 1.47 20.57 28.31
CA LEU A 404 2.26 19.96 27.24
C LEU A 404 1.93 20.60 25.89
N LEU A 405 2.93 21.19 25.24
CA LEU A 405 2.87 21.66 23.86
C LEU A 405 3.53 20.62 22.96
N ARG A 406 2.85 20.23 21.87
CA ARG A 406 3.39 19.37 20.83
C ARG A 406 3.41 20.10 19.50
N VAL A 407 4.53 20.00 18.79
CA VAL A 407 4.73 20.54 17.44
C VAL A 407 5.28 19.42 16.56
N ASN A 408 4.50 19.02 15.56
CA ASN A 408 4.86 18.02 14.58
C ASN A 408 4.90 18.67 13.19
N ILE A 409 6.03 18.56 12.49
CA ILE A 409 6.20 19.03 11.13
C ILE A 409 6.74 17.87 10.30
N GLY A 410 5.99 17.47 9.28
CA GLY A 410 6.34 16.40 8.36
C GLY A 410 6.21 16.86 6.91
N GLY A 411 6.73 16.07 5.98
CA GLY A 411 6.54 16.34 4.58
C GLY A 411 7.49 15.55 3.70
N PHE A 412 7.30 15.70 2.39
CA PHE A 412 8.20 15.14 1.40
C PHE A 412 8.33 16.02 0.17
N LEU A 413 9.44 15.85 -0.52
CA LEU A 413 9.67 16.31 -1.88
C LEU A 413 9.93 15.08 -2.75
N GLN A 414 9.23 14.98 -3.88
CA GLN A 414 9.33 13.84 -4.76
C GLN A 414 9.46 14.29 -6.21
N ASP A 415 10.38 13.67 -6.93
CA ASP A 415 10.53 13.81 -8.38
C ASP A 415 10.31 12.43 -9.00
N HIS A 416 9.34 12.33 -9.91
CA HIS A 416 9.09 11.13 -10.72
C HIS A 416 9.33 11.44 -12.18
N THR A 417 10.28 10.75 -12.79
CA THR A 417 10.60 10.81 -14.22
C THR A 417 10.12 9.54 -14.89
N LEU A 418 9.44 9.65 -16.03
CA LEU A 418 9.07 8.53 -16.88
C LEU A 418 9.15 8.95 -18.37
N SER A 419 9.00 7.97 -19.27
CA SER A 419 8.93 8.26 -20.70
C SER A 419 7.80 9.25 -21.00
N ALA A 420 8.02 10.12 -21.99
CA ALA A 420 6.96 11.02 -22.43
C ALA A 420 5.78 10.23 -23.01
N GLY A 421 6.02 9.08 -23.64
CA GLY A 421 5.01 8.33 -24.38
C GLY A 421 4.64 9.00 -25.70
N LYS A 422 3.98 8.28 -26.62
CA LYS A 422 3.41 8.91 -27.82
C LYS A 422 2.20 9.76 -27.41
N LYS A 423 2.08 10.97 -27.99
CA LYS A 423 0.88 11.80 -27.87
C LYS A 423 -0.26 11.20 -28.74
N SER A 424 -1.37 10.85 -28.11
CA SER A 424 -2.61 10.45 -28.75
C SER A 424 -3.29 11.63 -29.44
N THR A 425 -4.24 11.34 -30.33
CA THR A 425 -5.04 12.34 -31.05
C THR A 425 -5.84 13.24 -30.10
N ASP A 426 -6.21 12.73 -28.92
CA ASP A 426 -6.93 13.46 -27.87
C ASP A 426 -5.99 14.28 -26.96
N GLY A 427 -4.68 14.31 -27.27
CA GLY A 427 -3.67 15.06 -26.52
C GLY A 427 -3.10 14.36 -25.29
N ASN A 428 -3.57 13.15 -24.96
CA ASN A 428 -3.05 12.31 -23.88
C ASN A 428 -1.78 11.58 -24.31
N TYR A 429 -0.93 11.16 -23.37
CA TYR A 429 0.33 10.50 -23.71
C TYR A 429 0.33 9.07 -23.18
N ALA A 430 0.95 8.16 -23.95
CA ALA A 430 0.94 6.74 -23.63
C ALA A 430 1.53 6.42 -22.25
N SER A 431 0.75 5.71 -21.42
CA SER A 431 1.21 5.19 -20.13
C SER A 431 2.18 4.01 -20.29
N LEU A 432 2.90 3.63 -19.23
CA LEU A 432 3.72 2.41 -19.27
C LEU A 432 2.85 1.15 -19.52
N ASP A 433 1.68 1.07 -18.89
CA ASP A 433 0.70 0.00 -19.14
C ASP A 433 0.30 -0.06 -20.62
N GLU A 434 0.06 1.09 -21.27
CA GLU A 434 -0.21 1.13 -22.72
C GLU A 434 0.98 0.68 -23.56
N ILE A 435 2.22 0.99 -23.17
CA ILE A 435 3.42 0.50 -23.85
C ILE A 435 3.53 -1.03 -23.73
N PHE A 436 3.25 -1.59 -22.55
CA PHE A 436 3.20 -3.05 -22.35
C PHE A 436 2.08 -3.69 -23.20
N GLN A 437 0.88 -3.11 -23.21
CA GLN A 437 -0.23 -3.59 -24.04
C GLN A 437 0.12 -3.54 -25.53
N THR A 438 0.76 -2.45 -25.96
CA THR A 438 1.23 -2.30 -27.34
C THR A 438 2.29 -3.35 -27.68
N ALA A 439 3.23 -3.62 -26.78
CA ALA A 439 4.19 -4.69 -26.94
C ALA A 439 3.52 -6.06 -27.07
N PHE A 440 2.45 -6.32 -26.31
CA PHE A 440 1.64 -7.53 -26.44
C PHE A 440 0.90 -7.60 -27.79
N THR A 441 0.34 -6.50 -28.27
CA THR A 441 -0.36 -6.44 -29.56
C THR A 441 0.56 -6.15 -30.75
N THR A 442 1.88 -6.31 -30.61
CA THR A 442 2.83 -6.21 -31.73
C THR A 442 3.43 -7.57 -31.98
N SER A 443 3.18 -8.15 -33.16
CA SER A 443 3.71 -9.46 -33.57
C SER A 443 5.25 -9.45 -33.67
N PRO A 444 5.94 -10.58 -33.42
CA PRO A 444 7.41 -10.64 -33.48
C PRO A 444 7.96 -10.38 -34.89
N ILE A 445 7.14 -10.59 -35.92
CA ILE A 445 7.48 -10.41 -37.34
C ILE A 445 7.06 -9.04 -37.92
N ALA A 446 6.45 -8.16 -37.12
CA ALA A 446 5.83 -6.94 -37.64
C ALA A 446 6.83 -5.99 -38.30
N HIS A 447 7.98 -5.77 -37.66
CA HIS A 447 9.14 -4.99 -38.10
C HIS A 447 10.24 -5.07 -37.03
N PRO A 448 11.52 -4.80 -37.35
CA PRO A 448 12.54 -4.65 -36.31
C PRO A 448 12.26 -3.43 -35.41
N THR A 449 12.93 -3.35 -34.25
CA THR A 449 12.85 -2.15 -33.39
C THR A 449 13.37 -0.90 -34.10
N ARG A 450 14.47 -1.09 -34.85
CA ARG A 450 15.16 -0.12 -35.69
C ARG A 450 15.91 -0.88 -36.79
N TYR A 451 15.94 -0.34 -38.01
CA TYR A 451 16.75 -0.93 -39.08
C TYR A 451 18.24 -0.81 -38.81
N SER A 452 19.04 -1.69 -39.43
CA SER A 452 20.52 -1.64 -39.39
C SER A 452 21.09 -0.29 -39.81
N THR A 453 20.40 0.43 -40.70
CA THR A 453 20.72 1.78 -41.20
C THR A 453 20.27 2.91 -40.26
N GLY A 454 19.41 2.62 -39.29
CA GLY A 454 19.04 3.53 -38.21
C GLY A 454 17.65 4.16 -38.29
N GLU A 455 16.89 3.88 -39.33
CA GLU A 455 15.49 4.31 -39.47
C GLU A 455 14.55 3.49 -38.59
N ILE A 456 13.44 4.09 -38.17
CA ILE A 456 12.46 3.46 -37.26
C ILE A 456 11.23 3.05 -38.06
N PRO A 457 11.00 1.74 -38.27
CA PRO A 457 9.79 1.27 -38.94
C PRO A 457 8.58 1.35 -38.01
N VAL A 458 7.42 1.60 -38.61
CA VAL A 458 6.11 1.41 -38.00
C VAL A 458 5.11 0.98 -39.06
N VAL A 459 4.34 -0.07 -38.77
CA VAL A 459 3.19 -0.43 -39.61
C VAL A 459 2.14 0.69 -39.50
N ALA A 460 1.53 1.08 -40.62
CA ALA A 460 0.47 2.10 -40.62
C ALA A 460 -0.64 1.74 -39.61
N ASN A 461 -1.10 2.73 -38.84
CA ASN A 461 -2.05 2.57 -37.72
C ASN A 461 -1.59 1.65 -36.58
N ARG A 462 -0.31 1.29 -36.52
CA ARG A 462 0.29 0.58 -35.38
C ARG A 462 1.37 1.42 -34.71
N ALA A 463 2.02 0.80 -33.76
CA ALA A 463 3.02 1.42 -32.91
C ALA A 463 4.29 0.58 -32.92
N ASN A 464 5.41 1.26 -32.70
CA ASN A 464 6.67 0.61 -32.37
C ASN A 464 6.88 0.83 -30.86
N PRO A 465 6.60 -0.19 -30.01
CA PRO A 465 6.67 -0.06 -28.55
C PRO A 465 8.03 0.47 -28.05
N TRP A 466 9.12 -0.01 -28.67
CA TRP A 466 10.48 0.45 -28.36
C TRP A 466 10.64 1.94 -28.68
N ALA A 467 10.15 2.40 -29.83
CA ALA A 467 10.22 3.81 -30.19
C ALA A 467 9.37 4.70 -29.27
N TRP A 468 8.17 4.24 -28.89
CA TRP A 468 7.30 4.97 -27.95
C TRP A 468 7.97 5.18 -26.60
N LEU A 469 8.65 4.15 -26.11
CA LEU A 469 9.37 4.24 -24.85
C LEU A 469 10.60 5.14 -24.98
N THR A 470 11.44 4.91 -26.00
CA THR A 470 12.84 5.37 -26.03
C THR A 470 13.11 6.57 -26.92
N GLN A 471 12.20 6.96 -27.82
CA GLN A 471 12.44 7.99 -28.84
C GLN A 471 11.57 9.24 -28.67
N THR A 472 10.59 9.21 -27.78
CA THR A 472 9.57 10.27 -27.62
C THR A 472 9.93 11.34 -26.60
N GLY A 473 11.02 11.17 -25.83
CA GLY A 473 11.45 12.08 -24.78
C GLY A 473 11.04 11.61 -23.37
N TYR A 474 10.91 12.57 -22.44
CA TYR A 474 10.64 12.28 -21.02
C TYR A 474 9.70 13.31 -20.40
N GLN A 475 9.06 12.93 -19.29
CA GLN A 475 8.30 13.84 -18.44
C GLN A 475 8.76 13.70 -16.99
N THR A 476 8.75 14.81 -16.26
CA THR A 476 9.08 14.85 -14.84
C THR A 476 7.95 15.54 -14.09
N ARG A 477 7.35 14.81 -13.15
CA ARG A 477 6.40 15.34 -12.17
C ARG A 477 7.14 15.58 -10.85
N LYS A 478 6.91 16.75 -10.26
CA LYS A 478 7.45 17.19 -8.98
C LYS A 478 6.31 17.38 -8.01
N GLU A 479 6.39 16.73 -6.86
CA GLU A 479 5.38 16.75 -5.83
C GLU A 479 5.99 17.23 -4.52
N SER A 480 5.22 18.04 -3.79
CA SER A 480 5.59 18.51 -2.47
C SER A 480 4.42 18.38 -1.51
N SER A 481 4.71 17.90 -0.31
CA SER A 481 3.74 17.80 0.78
C SER A 481 4.32 18.41 2.03
N LEU A 482 3.51 19.24 2.70
CA LEU A 482 3.78 19.80 4.02
C LEU A 482 2.65 19.36 4.95
N GLU A 483 3.03 18.80 6.08
CA GLU A 483 2.13 18.31 7.11
C GLU A 483 2.48 19.00 8.43
N THR A 484 1.54 19.71 9.05
CA THR A 484 1.79 20.40 10.33
C THR A 484 0.74 20.07 11.35
N LEU A 485 1.14 19.96 12.62
CA LEU A 485 0.24 19.75 13.74
C LEU A 485 0.80 20.47 14.96
N PHE A 486 -0.06 21.27 15.58
CA PHE A 486 0.18 21.96 16.84
C PHE A 486 -0.87 21.50 17.82
N SER A 487 -0.48 21.07 19.02
CA SER A 487 -1.46 20.75 20.06
C SER A 487 -1.00 21.21 21.42
N ILE A 488 -1.95 21.67 22.22
CA ILE A 488 -1.74 22.00 23.63
C ILE A 488 -2.64 21.10 24.47
N GLU A 489 -2.05 20.40 25.43
CA GLU A 489 -2.74 19.56 26.39
C GLU A 489 -2.52 20.14 27.79
N GLN A 490 -3.60 20.38 28.51
CA GLN A 490 -3.59 20.88 29.87
C GLN A 490 -4.17 19.83 30.81
N ASP A 491 -3.36 19.41 31.78
CA ASP A 491 -3.81 18.61 32.91
C ASP A 491 -4.53 19.52 33.91
N LEU A 492 -5.81 19.21 34.16
CA LEU A 492 -6.68 19.93 35.09
C LEU A 492 -6.99 19.10 36.33
N SER A 493 -6.09 18.18 36.71
CA SER A 493 -6.21 17.38 37.93
C SER A 493 -6.33 18.21 39.21
N MET A 494 -5.92 19.49 39.17
CA MET A 494 -6.15 20.46 40.25
C MET A 494 -7.64 20.77 40.49
N LEU A 495 -8.47 20.69 39.44
CA LEU A 495 -9.92 20.90 39.53
C LEU A 495 -10.62 19.56 39.77
N VAL A 496 -10.31 18.58 38.92
CA VAL A 496 -10.89 17.25 38.98
C VAL A 496 -9.81 16.25 38.60
N LYS A 497 -9.42 15.39 39.55
CA LYS A 497 -8.39 14.37 39.34
C LYS A 497 -8.66 13.55 38.07
N GLY A 498 -7.71 13.51 37.15
CA GLY A 498 -7.80 12.74 35.90
C GLY A 498 -8.47 13.45 34.73
N LEU A 499 -8.87 14.72 34.89
CA LEU A 499 -9.39 15.56 33.81
C LEU A 499 -8.24 16.20 33.01
N LYS A 500 -8.31 16.05 31.68
CA LYS A 500 -7.39 16.67 30.73
C LYS A 500 -8.16 17.31 29.59
N ILE A 501 -7.72 18.48 29.15
CA ILE A 501 -8.26 19.13 27.95
C ILE A 501 -7.16 19.26 26.91
N LYS A 502 -7.51 19.14 25.63
CA LYS A 502 -6.59 19.24 24.50
C LYS A 502 -7.21 20.08 23.40
N GLY A 503 -6.44 21.03 22.89
CA GLY A 503 -6.71 21.73 21.62
C GLY A 503 -5.67 21.32 20.59
N LEU A 504 -6.11 21.07 19.35
CA LEU A 504 -5.25 20.69 18.24
C LEU A 504 -5.62 21.50 17.00
N PHE A 505 -4.60 21.99 16.31
CA PHE A 505 -4.69 22.67 15.03
C PHE A 505 -3.70 22.05 14.04
N SER A 506 -4.15 21.83 12.80
CA SER A 506 -3.32 21.28 11.73
C SER A 506 -3.58 22.00 10.42
N PHE A 507 -2.50 22.24 9.68
CA PHE A 507 -2.50 22.81 8.34
C PHE A 507 -1.62 21.96 7.43
N ASP A 508 -2.23 21.31 6.45
CA ASP A 508 -1.55 20.42 5.52
C ASP A 508 -1.72 20.93 4.08
N ARG A 509 -0.64 20.89 3.30
CA ARG A 509 -0.63 21.33 1.90
C ARG A 509 0.08 20.30 1.02
N TYR A 510 -0.55 19.95 -0.09
CA TYR A 510 0.05 19.17 -1.17
C TYR A 510 -0.01 19.98 -2.45
N SER A 511 1.04 19.92 -3.27
CA SER A 511 1.03 20.48 -4.62
C SER A 511 1.88 19.63 -5.56
N ALA A 512 1.50 19.63 -6.83
CA ALA A 512 2.26 18.97 -7.88
C ALA A 512 2.43 19.91 -9.07
N SER A 513 3.51 19.72 -9.80
CA SER A 513 3.78 20.40 -11.07
C SER A 513 4.61 19.49 -11.94
N GLY A 514 4.66 19.76 -13.23
CA GLY A 514 5.46 18.93 -14.11
C GLY A 514 5.97 19.66 -15.33
N VAL A 515 6.97 19.04 -15.91
CA VAL A 515 7.55 19.43 -17.19
C VAL A 515 7.53 18.21 -18.09
N ARG A 516 7.08 18.39 -19.32
CA ARG A 516 7.23 17.40 -20.37
C ARG A 516 8.19 17.93 -21.43
N ARG A 517 9.11 17.08 -21.85
CA ARG A 517 9.99 17.31 -23.01
C ARG A 517 9.82 16.18 -23.98
N SER A 518 9.16 16.43 -25.10
CA SER A 518 8.74 15.38 -26.03
C SER A 518 9.02 15.72 -27.48
N LYS A 519 9.17 14.70 -28.32
CA LYS A 519 9.26 14.82 -29.77
C LYS A 519 8.51 13.69 -30.48
N ASN A 520 8.13 13.92 -31.72
CA ASN A 520 7.67 12.87 -32.62
C ASN A 520 8.86 12.29 -33.39
N PRO A 521 9.14 10.98 -33.30
CA PRO A 521 10.18 10.35 -34.12
C PRO A 521 9.80 10.36 -35.61
N THR A 522 10.81 10.43 -36.49
CA THR A 522 10.61 10.17 -37.93
C THR A 522 10.37 8.68 -38.12
N TYR A 523 9.22 8.34 -38.71
CA TYR A 523 8.81 6.96 -38.94
C TYR A 523 8.83 6.60 -40.43
N TYR A 524 9.11 5.33 -40.70
CA TYR A 524 9.11 4.76 -42.05
C TYR A 524 8.13 3.58 -42.11
N GLN A 525 7.54 3.35 -43.28
CA GLN A 525 6.82 2.11 -43.54
C GLN A 525 7.81 0.93 -43.48
N PRO A 526 7.38 -0.26 -43.04
CA PRO A 526 8.23 -1.44 -43.08
C PRO A 526 8.69 -1.69 -44.52
N ALA A 527 10.00 -1.86 -44.71
CA ALA A 527 10.61 -2.18 -45.98
C ALA A 527 10.01 -3.45 -46.57
N ASN A 528 9.66 -3.42 -47.86
CA ASN A 528 9.11 -4.56 -48.58
C ASN A 528 10.15 -5.32 -49.42
N GLY A 529 11.43 -4.93 -49.33
CA GLY A 529 12.52 -5.52 -50.08
C GLY A 529 13.80 -4.70 -50.01
N ARG A 530 14.81 -5.14 -50.78
CA ARG A 530 16.08 -4.44 -51.00
C ARG A 530 16.17 -3.95 -52.44
N ASN A 531 16.78 -2.79 -52.63
CA ASN A 531 17.16 -2.25 -53.93
C ASN A 531 18.30 -3.10 -54.54
N PRO A 532 18.58 -2.99 -55.86
CA PRO A 532 19.67 -3.73 -56.51
C PRO A 532 21.06 -3.48 -55.93
N ASP A 533 21.25 -2.36 -55.23
CA ASP A 533 22.49 -2.00 -54.52
C ASP A 533 22.58 -2.59 -53.09
N GLY A 534 21.56 -3.34 -52.66
CA GLY A 534 21.47 -3.97 -51.35
C GLY A 534 20.84 -3.10 -50.24
N THR A 535 20.55 -1.82 -50.51
CA THR A 535 19.89 -0.91 -49.56
C THR A 535 18.42 -1.26 -49.34
N LEU A 536 17.85 -0.91 -48.19
CA LEU A 536 16.43 -1.16 -47.90
C LEU A 536 15.54 -0.21 -48.73
N ASN A 537 14.43 -0.75 -49.25
CA ASN A 537 13.40 0.08 -49.88
C ASN A 537 12.54 0.73 -48.79
N LEU A 538 12.87 1.97 -48.42
CA LEU A 538 12.24 2.70 -47.32
C LEU A 538 11.32 3.81 -47.83
N HIS A 539 10.11 3.88 -47.26
CA HIS A 539 9.16 4.98 -47.51
C HIS A 539 8.88 5.73 -46.21
N MET A 540 9.28 7.00 -46.13
CA MET A 540 9.03 7.84 -44.96
C MET A 540 7.53 8.14 -44.82
N LEU A 541 6.97 7.97 -43.62
CA LEU A 541 5.56 8.27 -43.34
C LEU A 541 5.30 9.75 -43.03
N GLY A 542 6.32 10.45 -42.54
CA GLY A 542 6.29 11.87 -42.24
C GLY A 542 7.57 12.30 -41.52
N ASN A 543 7.87 13.60 -41.56
CA ASN A 543 8.99 14.17 -40.83
C ASN A 543 8.70 14.18 -39.32
N GLY A 544 9.62 13.67 -38.52
CA GLY A 544 9.63 13.86 -37.08
C GLY A 544 10.25 15.21 -36.68
N ASP A 545 10.26 15.48 -35.38
CA ASP A 545 10.85 16.70 -34.82
C ASP A 545 12.35 16.53 -34.57
N GLU A 546 13.14 17.53 -34.96
CA GLU A 546 14.61 17.56 -34.73
C GLU A 546 14.99 17.95 -33.30
N TYR A 547 14.05 18.50 -32.53
CA TYR A 547 14.24 18.99 -31.17
C TYR A 547 13.19 18.38 -30.23
N LEU A 548 13.47 18.43 -28.92
CA LEU A 548 12.45 18.15 -27.90
C LEU A 548 11.64 19.43 -27.66
N ASP A 549 10.35 19.39 -27.98
CA ASP A 549 9.40 20.41 -27.55
C ASP A 549 9.25 20.38 -26.02
N TYR A 550 8.76 21.47 -25.43
CA TYR A 550 8.62 21.63 -23.98
C TYR A 550 7.25 22.18 -23.60
N SER A 551 6.66 21.58 -22.55
CA SER A 551 5.50 22.14 -21.86
C SER A 551 5.64 21.98 -20.34
N SER A 552 5.01 22.89 -19.60
CA SER A 552 4.89 22.79 -18.13
C SER A 552 3.45 22.94 -17.69
N TYR A 553 3.12 22.29 -16.58
CA TYR A 553 1.82 22.38 -15.95
C TYR A 553 1.97 22.48 -14.43
N GLY A 554 0.98 23.09 -13.77
CA GLY A 554 0.85 23.13 -12.33
C GLY A 554 -0.50 22.56 -11.92
N GLU A 555 -0.52 21.79 -10.84
CA GLU A 555 -1.74 21.28 -10.22
C GLU A 555 -2.02 22.10 -8.95
N TYR A 556 -3.29 22.46 -8.71
CA TYR A 556 -3.70 23.18 -7.50
C TYR A 556 -3.29 22.42 -6.23
N GLY A 557 -3.40 21.08 -6.28
CA GLY A 557 -3.14 20.18 -5.18
C GLY A 557 -4.25 20.23 -4.13
N THR A 558 -3.88 20.14 -2.85
CA THR A 558 -4.86 20.18 -1.75
C THR A 558 -4.38 21.06 -0.60
N ASN A 559 -5.31 21.76 0.03
CA ASN A 559 -5.07 22.53 1.24
C ASN A 559 -6.09 22.13 2.32
N SER A 560 -5.63 21.62 3.45
CA SER A 560 -6.49 21.10 4.51
C SER A 560 -6.20 21.82 5.82
N THR A 561 -7.25 22.33 6.45
CA THR A 561 -7.21 22.83 7.83
C THR A 561 -8.08 21.93 8.71
N TYR A 562 -7.56 21.56 9.86
CA TYR A 562 -8.25 20.72 10.84
C TYR A 562 -8.10 21.32 12.23
N THR A 563 -9.18 21.34 12.99
CA THR A 563 -9.20 21.80 14.38
C THR A 563 -9.99 20.82 15.21
N GLU A 564 -9.46 20.50 16.38
CA GLU A 564 -10.03 19.55 17.32
C GLU A 564 -9.94 20.09 18.74
N PHE A 565 -11.02 19.95 19.49
CA PHE A 565 -11.07 20.18 20.92
C PHE A 565 -11.56 18.91 21.59
N SER A 566 -10.84 18.44 22.61
CA SER A 566 -11.27 17.28 23.40
C SER A 566 -11.11 17.50 24.90
N ALA A 567 -12.04 16.92 25.65
CA ALA A 567 -12.00 16.81 27.09
C ALA A 567 -12.03 15.32 27.45
N ASN A 568 -11.02 14.88 28.20
CA ASN A 568 -10.82 13.49 28.59
C ASN A 568 -10.81 13.40 30.11
N TYR A 569 -11.54 12.43 30.65
CA TYR A 569 -11.58 12.12 32.06
C TYR A 569 -11.23 10.65 32.25
N ALA A 570 -10.26 10.35 33.11
CA ALA A 570 -9.94 8.97 33.48
C ALA A 570 -9.59 8.90 34.96
N ASN A 571 -10.36 8.11 35.73
CA ASN A 571 -10.08 7.91 37.14
C ASN A 571 -10.53 6.52 37.61
N THR A 572 -9.97 6.06 38.73
CA THR A 572 -10.31 4.77 39.33
C THR A 572 -10.79 4.98 40.77
N PHE A 573 -11.94 4.41 41.08
CA PHE A 573 -12.60 4.45 42.39
C PHE A 573 -12.69 3.04 42.96
N GLY A 574 -11.70 2.63 43.76
CA GLY A 574 -11.62 1.25 44.25
C GLY A 574 -11.53 0.26 43.09
N LYS A 575 -12.57 -0.57 42.92
CA LYS A 575 -12.69 -1.55 41.82
C LYS A 575 -13.29 -0.98 40.54
N HIS A 576 -13.64 0.30 40.49
CA HIS A 576 -14.36 0.92 39.38
C HIS A 576 -13.44 1.84 38.58
N GLY A 577 -13.08 1.44 37.37
CA GLY A 577 -12.42 2.32 36.39
C GLY A 577 -13.47 3.07 35.58
N VAL A 578 -13.39 4.40 35.53
CA VAL A 578 -14.30 5.26 34.76
C VAL A 578 -13.48 6.10 33.80
N GLN A 579 -13.85 6.07 32.52
CA GLN A 579 -13.27 6.91 31.48
C GLN A 579 -14.37 7.59 30.68
N GLY A 580 -14.18 8.87 30.37
CA GLY A 580 -15.07 9.67 29.55
C GLY A 580 -14.28 10.52 28.57
N MET A 581 -14.77 10.66 27.34
CA MET A 581 -14.23 11.57 26.35
C MET A 581 -15.38 12.29 25.67
N PHE A 582 -15.19 13.60 25.48
CA PHE A 582 -15.99 14.44 24.60
C PHE A 582 -15.06 15.12 23.61
N MET A 583 -15.46 15.18 22.35
CA MET A 583 -14.68 15.81 21.28
C MET A 583 -15.57 16.58 20.32
N TYR A 584 -15.05 17.70 19.85
CA TYR A 584 -15.56 18.47 18.73
C TYR A 584 -14.46 18.64 17.69
N ASP A 585 -14.76 18.37 16.42
CA ASP A 585 -13.83 18.52 15.31
C ASP A 585 -14.45 19.27 14.13
N MET A 586 -13.59 19.98 13.38
CA MET A 586 -13.94 20.64 12.14
C MET A 586 -12.80 20.50 11.14
N ARG A 587 -13.16 20.24 9.88
CA ARG A 587 -12.22 20.17 8.75
C ARG A 587 -12.70 20.98 7.57
N ASN A 588 -11.79 21.72 6.94
CA ASN A 588 -11.98 22.34 5.63
C ASN A 588 -10.88 21.85 4.69
N LEU A 589 -11.26 21.09 3.66
CA LEU A 589 -10.39 20.53 2.64
C LEU A 589 -10.69 21.20 1.30
N ASP A 590 -9.74 21.96 0.78
CA ASP A 590 -9.82 22.62 -0.51
C ASP A 590 -8.96 21.86 -1.54
N THR A 591 -9.57 21.49 -2.66
CA THR A 591 -8.92 20.75 -3.75
C THR A 591 -8.86 21.55 -5.05
N GLY A 592 -9.21 22.85 -5.00
CA GLY A 592 -9.31 23.71 -6.19
C GLY A 592 -10.59 23.51 -7.00
N ASP A 593 -11.53 22.72 -6.49
CA ASP A 593 -12.87 22.54 -7.05
C ASP A 593 -13.79 23.73 -6.69
N LYS A 594 -15.02 23.76 -7.22
CA LYS A 594 -15.98 24.87 -7.08
C LYS A 594 -16.17 25.37 -5.64
N GLN A 595 -16.10 24.48 -4.65
CA GLN A 595 -16.17 24.80 -3.22
C GLN A 595 -15.28 23.84 -2.41
N PRO A 596 -14.69 24.26 -1.28
CA PRO A 596 -14.03 23.34 -0.34
C PRO A 596 -15.02 22.31 0.25
N PHE A 597 -14.51 21.15 0.64
CA PHE A 597 -15.23 20.15 1.43
C PHE A 597 -15.19 20.52 2.91
N ARG A 598 -16.34 20.49 3.58
CA ARG A 598 -16.44 20.84 5.00
C ARG A 598 -17.09 19.73 5.81
N PHE A 599 -16.45 19.43 6.94
CA PHE A 599 -16.91 18.43 7.91
C PHE A 599 -16.94 19.05 9.30
N MET A 600 -17.94 18.64 10.08
CA MET A 600 -18.05 18.99 11.49
C MET A 600 -18.63 17.81 12.26
N GLY A 601 -18.01 17.48 13.38
CA GLY A 601 -18.35 16.32 14.19
C GLY A 601 -18.34 16.62 15.68
N ILE A 602 -19.20 15.91 16.40
CA ILE A 602 -19.12 15.73 17.85
C ILE A 602 -19.02 14.23 18.10
N ALA A 603 -18.09 13.82 18.95
CA ALA A 603 -17.97 12.46 19.40
C ALA A 603 -17.96 12.37 20.93
N GLY A 604 -18.50 11.27 21.44
CA GLY A 604 -18.46 10.94 22.85
C GLY A 604 -18.12 9.48 23.06
N ARG A 605 -17.37 9.21 24.12
CA ARG A 605 -16.99 7.86 24.56
C ARG A 605 -17.07 7.76 26.07
N PHE A 606 -17.70 6.71 26.55
CA PHE A 606 -17.80 6.38 27.96
C PHE A 606 -17.40 4.92 28.15
N SER A 607 -16.43 4.67 29.01
CA SER A 607 -15.95 3.33 29.33
C SER A 607 -15.97 3.09 30.83
N TYR A 608 -16.45 1.92 31.22
CA TYR A 608 -16.56 1.50 32.60
C TYR A 608 -15.98 0.09 32.76
N THR A 609 -15.04 -0.03 33.68
CA THR A 609 -14.39 -1.31 34.02
C THR A 609 -14.68 -1.64 35.48
N PHE A 610 -15.25 -2.81 35.74
CA PHE A 610 -15.45 -3.32 37.10
C PHE A 610 -14.49 -4.46 37.41
N ASP A 611 -13.67 -4.26 38.45
CA ASP A 611 -12.75 -5.24 39.03
C ASP A 611 -11.84 -5.92 38.00
N ASN A 612 -11.46 -5.18 36.96
CA ASN A 612 -10.70 -5.65 35.79
C ASN A 612 -11.29 -6.87 35.08
N ARG A 613 -12.58 -7.17 35.28
CA ARG A 613 -13.26 -8.37 34.73
C ARG A 613 -14.30 -8.03 33.69
N TYR A 614 -15.12 -7.02 33.97
CA TYR A 614 -16.21 -6.61 33.10
C TYR A 614 -15.92 -5.22 32.57
N VAL A 615 -15.87 -5.11 31.25
CA VAL A 615 -15.64 -3.84 30.57
C VAL A 615 -16.86 -3.54 29.72
N THR A 616 -17.42 -2.35 29.89
CA THR A 616 -18.53 -1.85 29.09
C THR A 616 -18.13 -0.53 28.46
N GLU A 617 -18.47 -0.34 27.20
CA GLU A 617 -18.17 0.88 26.48
C GLU A 617 -19.40 1.34 25.68
N PHE A 618 -19.69 2.64 25.76
CA PHE A 618 -20.72 3.31 24.99
C PHE A 618 -20.09 4.48 24.24
N ASN A 619 -20.29 4.51 22.93
CA ASN A 619 -19.75 5.56 22.06
C ASN A 619 -20.86 6.14 21.19
N PHE A 620 -20.69 7.39 20.78
CA PHE A 620 -21.53 7.98 19.76
C PHE A 620 -20.76 8.99 18.91
N GLY A 621 -21.20 9.14 17.66
CA GLY A 621 -20.80 10.24 16.78
C GLY A 621 -22.03 10.98 16.27
N TYR A 622 -21.98 12.30 16.26
CA TYR A 622 -22.96 13.20 15.66
C TYR A 622 -22.28 14.06 14.61
N ASN A 623 -22.54 13.80 13.32
CA ASN A 623 -21.75 14.34 12.22
C ASN A 623 -22.62 15.08 11.23
N GLY A 624 -22.12 16.20 10.71
CA GLY A 624 -22.74 16.98 9.64
C GLY A 624 -22.06 16.76 8.29
N SER A 625 -22.84 16.60 7.21
CA SER A 625 -22.35 16.63 5.83
C SER A 625 -23.09 17.67 5.00
N GLU A 626 -22.37 18.33 4.10
CA GLU A 626 -22.90 19.31 3.15
C GLU A 626 -23.63 18.69 1.96
N ASN A 627 -23.46 17.38 1.74
CA ASN A 627 -24.07 16.64 0.63
C ASN A 627 -25.60 16.49 0.75
N PHE A 628 -26.18 16.81 1.91
CA PHE A 628 -27.61 16.66 2.15
C PHE A 628 -28.34 18.01 2.27
N ALA A 629 -29.62 17.99 1.92
CA ALA A 629 -30.50 19.14 2.06
C ALA A 629 -30.62 19.59 3.53
N LYS A 630 -31.01 20.87 3.74
CA LYS A 630 -31.25 21.42 5.08
C LYS A 630 -32.28 20.54 5.83
N GLY A 631 -31.98 20.19 7.08
CA GLY A 631 -32.80 19.28 7.89
C GLY A 631 -32.35 17.81 7.84
N LYS A 632 -31.56 17.40 6.83
CA LYS A 632 -31.05 16.01 6.67
C LYS A 632 -29.52 15.89 6.83
N ARG A 633 -28.83 17.01 7.10
CA ARG A 633 -27.36 17.11 7.15
C ARG A 633 -26.71 16.35 8.29
N TYR A 634 -27.40 16.16 9.42
CA TYR A 634 -26.81 15.56 10.60
C TYR A 634 -27.28 14.12 10.81
N GLY A 635 -26.34 13.25 11.20
CA GLY A 635 -26.61 11.86 11.55
C GLY A 635 -26.06 11.50 12.92
N PHE A 636 -26.81 10.69 13.68
CA PHE A 636 -26.41 10.16 14.99
C PHE A 636 -26.09 8.67 14.90
N PHE A 637 -24.91 8.29 15.38
CA PHE A 637 -24.31 6.97 15.17
C PHE A 637 -23.82 6.38 16.49
N PRO A 638 -24.68 5.66 17.24
CA PRO A 638 -24.32 5.06 18.53
C PRO A 638 -23.66 3.69 18.37
N SER A 639 -22.81 3.31 19.33
CA SER A 639 -22.31 1.96 19.48
C SER A 639 -22.14 1.57 20.95
N VAL A 640 -22.23 0.27 21.21
CA VAL A 640 -22.03 -0.33 22.52
C VAL A 640 -21.14 -1.56 22.39
N ALA A 641 -20.29 -1.78 23.39
CA ALA A 641 -19.46 -2.97 23.49
C ALA A 641 -19.37 -3.49 24.92
N LEU A 642 -19.25 -4.80 25.03
CA LEU A 642 -19.13 -5.54 26.28
C LEU A 642 -17.94 -6.50 26.17
N GLY A 643 -17.16 -6.58 27.24
CA GLY A 643 -16.05 -7.52 27.38
C GLY A 643 -16.08 -8.19 28.74
N TRP A 644 -15.81 -9.49 28.75
CA TRP A 644 -15.66 -10.30 29.95
C TRP A 644 -14.33 -11.03 29.91
N ILE A 645 -13.45 -10.71 30.86
CA ILE A 645 -12.15 -11.33 31.05
C ILE A 645 -12.34 -12.50 32.01
N VAL A 646 -12.71 -13.65 31.46
CA VAL A 646 -13.04 -14.89 32.19
C VAL A 646 -11.84 -15.41 32.97
N SER A 647 -10.62 -15.21 32.48
CA SER A 647 -9.38 -15.65 33.15
C SER A 647 -9.11 -14.96 34.49
N GLU A 648 -9.73 -13.81 34.76
CA GLU A 648 -9.66 -13.12 36.05
C GLU A 648 -10.74 -13.58 37.04
N GLU A 649 -11.59 -14.55 36.67
CA GLU A 649 -12.54 -15.15 37.60
C GLU A 649 -11.86 -16.15 38.54
N LYS A 650 -12.32 -16.17 39.80
CA LYS A 650 -11.77 -17.06 40.83
C LYS A 650 -11.77 -18.54 40.45
N PHE A 651 -12.77 -18.98 39.68
CA PHE A 651 -12.86 -20.38 39.25
C PHE A 651 -11.83 -20.76 38.17
N MET A 652 -11.20 -19.78 37.52
CA MET A 652 -10.15 -19.99 36.52
C MET A 652 -8.74 -19.97 37.13
N GLU A 653 -8.57 -19.56 38.39
CA GLU A 653 -7.28 -19.56 39.09
C GLU A 653 -6.50 -20.89 38.95
N PRO A 654 -7.11 -22.09 39.07
CA PRO A 654 -6.38 -23.35 38.95
C PRO A 654 -5.78 -23.60 37.56
N VAL A 655 -6.37 -23.02 36.51
CA VAL A 655 -5.97 -23.25 35.11
C VAL A 655 -5.21 -22.06 34.50
N ARG A 656 -5.08 -20.94 35.22
CA ARG A 656 -4.45 -19.68 34.76
C ARG A 656 -3.00 -19.86 34.32
N ASN A 657 -2.28 -20.81 34.89
CA ASN A 657 -0.90 -21.12 34.49
C ASN A 657 -0.80 -21.67 33.07
N VAL A 658 -1.83 -22.37 32.60
CA VAL A 658 -1.91 -22.92 31.23
C VAL A 658 -2.67 -21.97 30.33
N LEU A 659 -3.85 -21.53 30.76
CA LEU A 659 -4.73 -20.60 30.06
C LEU A 659 -4.58 -19.21 30.68
N SER A 660 -3.53 -18.49 30.28
CA SER A 660 -3.18 -17.21 30.89
C SER A 660 -4.12 -16.07 30.54
N LYS A 661 -4.88 -16.20 29.45
CA LYS A 661 -5.92 -15.25 29.07
C LYS A 661 -7.11 -15.95 28.45
N LEU A 662 -8.31 -15.58 28.88
CA LEU A 662 -9.55 -15.92 28.21
C LEU A 662 -10.47 -14.72 28.28
N LYS A 663 -10.75 -14.11 27.13
CA LYS A 663 -11.61 -12.94 27.04
C LYS A 663 -12.66 -13.12 25.95
N LEU A 664 -13.90 -12.83 26.32
CA LEU A 664 -15.03 -12.77 25.40
C LEU A 664 -15.39 -11.30 25.19
N ARG A 665 -15.64 -10.90 23.95
CA ARG A 665 -16.08 -9.54 23.61
C ARG A 665 -17.21 -9.56 22.58
N GLY A 666 -18.09 -8.58 22.67
CA GLY A 666 -19.13 -8.34 21.69
C GLY A 666 -19.34 -6.84 21.49
N SER A 667 -19.56 -6.42 20.26
CA SER A 667 -19.89 -5.03 19.94
C SER A 667 -21.00 -4.93 18.90
N TYR A 668 -21.86 -3.93 19.06
CA TYR A 668 -22.91 -3.60 18.11
C TYR A 668 -23.03 -2.09 17.96
N GLY A 669 -23.09 -1.61 16.73
CA GLY A 669 -23.20 -0.17 16.50
C GLY A 669 -23.63 0.20 15.10
N LEU A 670 -23.97 1.47 14.96
CA LEU A 670 -24.33 2.10 13.70
C LEU A 670 -23.21 3.06 13.28
N VAL A 671 -22.86 3.05 12.01
CA VAL A 671 -21.95 4.03 11.39
C VAL A 671 -22.56 4.51 10.08
N GLY A 672 -22.21 5.73 9.66
CA GLY A 672 -22.75 6.36 8.45
C GLY A 672 -21.72 6.52 7.34
N ASN A 673 -22.17 6.86 6.14
CA ASN A 673 -21.33 7.26 5.01
C ASN A 673 -22.07 8.35 4.20
N ASP A 674 -21.34 9.38 3.76
CA ASP A 674 -21.85 10.48 2.92
C ASP A 674 -21.23 10.53 1.52
N CYS A 675 -20.37 9.56 1.19
CA CYS A 675 -19.71 9.54 -0.11
C CYS A 675 -20.65 8.97 -1.18
N ILE A 676 -20.98 9.81 -2.17
CA ILE A 676 -21.91 9.48 -3.25
C ILE A 676 -21.10 9.36 -4.55
N GLY A 677 -21.26 8.24 -5.25
CA GLY A 677 -20.44 7.87 -6.43
C GLY A 677 -19.15 7.14 -6.07
N ALA A 678 -18.32 6.85 -7.07
CA ALA A 678 -17.12 6.00 -6.91
C ALA A 678 -16.05 6.61 -5.98
N THR A 679 -15.95 7.94 -5.94
CA THR A 679 -14.95 8.68 -5.14
C THR A 679 -15.59 9.88 -4.45
N ARG A 680 -14.97 10.36 -3.36
CA ARG A 680 -15.45 11.56 -2.68
C ARG A 680 -15.30 12.76 -3.61
N GLY A 681 -16.41 13.46 -3.86
CA GLY A 681 -16.46 14.59 -4.78
C GLY A 681 -17.02 14.24 -6.17
N ALA A 682 -17.16 12.96 -6.52
CA ALA A 682 -17.73 12.54 -7.80
C ALA A 682 -19.15 13.10 -8.01
N VAL A 683 -19.95 13.08 -6.94
CA VAL A 683 -21.25 13.76 -6.91
C VAL A 683 -21.33 14.61 -5.65
N ARG A 684 -21.57 15.91 -5.83
CA ARG A 684 -21.74 16.88 -4.74
C ARG A 684 -23.08 17.57 -4.85
N PHE A 685 -23.66 17.86 -3.69
CA PHE A 685 -24.97 18.49 -3.58
C PHE A 685 -26.06 17.84 -4.46
N PRO A 686 -26.20 16.49 -4.46
CA PRO A 686 -27.18 15.80 -5.31
C PRO A 686 -28.64 16.15 -5.02
N TYR A 687 -28.90 16.95 -3.99
CA TYR A 687 -30.21 17.53 -3.71
C TYR A 687 -30.56 18.74 -4.59
N ILE A 688 -29.60 19.27 -5.35
CA ILE A 688 -29.77 20.40 -6.26
C ILE A 688 -29.81 19.87 -7.69
N THR A 689 -30.79 20.31 -8.48
CA THR A 689 -30.81 20.05 -9.93
C THR A 689 -29.73 20.87 -10.62
N THR A 690 -28.90 20.25 -11.46
CA THR A 690 -27.85 20.94 -12.22
C THR A 690 -28.30 21.30 -13.64
N ILE A 691 -27.59 22.23 -14.27
CA ILE A 691 -27.72 22.55 -15.69
C ILE A 691 -26.37 22.23 -16.33
N ASP A 692 -26.39 21.44 -17.40
CA ASP A 692 -25.21 21.05 -18.15
C ASP A 692 -25.13 21.85 -19.45
N GLU A 693 -23.91 22.19 -19.86
CA GLU A 693 -23.64 22.77 -21.17
C GLU A 693 -23.60 21.65 -22.22
N VAL A 694 -24.29 21.86 -23.34
CA VAL A 694 -24.34 20.93 -24.47
C VAL A 694 -24.06 21.63 -25.78
N SER A 695 -23.86 20.83 -26.83
CA SER A 695 -23.75 21.35 -28.19
C SER A 695 -24.92 22.28 -28.49
N GLY A 696 -24.54 23.46 -28.96
CA GLY A 696 -25.45 24.51 -29.35
C GLY A 696 -26.08 24.29 -30.71
N TYR A 697 -26.76 25.33 -31.16
CA TYR A 697 -27.25 25.43 -32.53
C TYR A 697 -26.53 26.57 -33.24
N THR A 698 -26.19 26.32 -34.50
CA THR A 698 -25.65 27.35 -35.39
C THR A 698 -26.81 27.99 -36.15
N PHE A 699 -26.93 29.31 -36.03
CA PHE A 699 -27.96 30.14 -36.63
C PHE A 699 -27.37 31.11 -37.66
N GLY A 700 -28.26 31.84 -38.35
CA GLY A 700 -27.93 32.78 -39.42
C GLY A 700 -27.92 32.11 -40.80
N MET A 701 -28.23 32.87 -41.85
CA MET A 701 -28.31 32.33 -43.22
C MET A 701 -26.96 31.77 -43.72
N ASP A 702 -25.85 32.30 -43.20
CA ASP A 702 -24.49 31.88 -43.55
C ASP A 702 -23.91 30.80 -42.60
N GLY A 703 -24.61 30.45 -41.51
CA GLY A 703 -24.11 29.49 -40.52
C GLY A 703 -23.00 30.02 -39.61
N ASN A 704 -22.98 31.32 -39.33
CA ASN A 704 -21.86 31.99 -38.64
C ASN A 704 -22.11 32.23 -37.15
N VAL A 705 -23.31 31.97 -36.64
CA VAL A 705 -23.68 32.31 -35.25
C VAL A 705 -23.90 31.05 -34.44
N TYR A 706 -22.88 30.62 -33.69
CA TYR A 706 -23.01 29.50 -32.75
C TYR A 706 -23.52 29.99 -31.39
N ILE A 707 -24.65 29.44 -30.94
CA ILE A 707 -25.18 29.65 -29.59
C ILE A 707 -25.11 28.33 -28.85
N GLY A 708 -24.26 28.24 -27.82
CA GLY A 708 -24.12 27.05 -26.97
C GLY A 708 -25.44 26.63 -26.33
N GLY A 709 -25.65 25.32 -26.21
CA GLY A 709 -26.87 24.75 -25.65
C GLY A 709 -26.76 24.58 -24.15
N MET A 710 -27.90 24.60 -23.47
CA MET A 710 -28.02 24.19 -22.07
C MET A 710 -29.12 23.14 -21.98
N GLN A 711 -28.91 22.14 -21.13
CA GLN A 711 -29.93 21.16 -20.79
C GLN A 711 -29.96 20.93 -19.28
N GLU A 712 -31.06 20.38 -18.78
CA GLU A 712 -31.08 19.87 -17.41
C GLU A 712 -30.04 18.75 -17.27
N GLY A 713 -29.22 18.83 -16.23
CA GLY A 713 -28.17 17.87 -15.93
C GLY A 713 -28.66 16.75 -15.00
N LEU A 714 -28.11 16.68 -13.80
CA LEU A 714 -28.56 15.73 -12.78
C LEU A 714 -29.81 16.25 -12.08
N ALA A 715 -30.87 15.43 -12.05
CA ALA A 715 -32.09 15.74 -11.31
C ALA A 715 -31.85 15.72 -9.78
N GLY A 716 -32.20 16.82 -9.11
CA GLY A 716 -32.02 17.00 -7.67
C GLY A 716 -32.89 16.07 -6.84
N SER A 717 -32.29 15.48 -5.80
CA SER A 717 -32.92 14.50 -4.90
C SER A 717 -32.92 15.05 -3.45
N PRO A 718 -33.89 15.90 -3.08
CA PRO A 718 -33.92 16.60 -1.79
C PRO A 718 -34.06 15.66 -0.60
N ASP A 719 -34.53 14.43 -0.85
CA ASP A 719 -34.78 13.47 0.21
C ASP A 719 -33.58 12.63 0.64
N LEU A 720 -32.46 12.73 -0.07
CA LEU A 720 -31.24 12.00 0.22
C LEU A 720 -30.76 12.24 1.66
N THR A 721 -30.35 11.15 2.30
CA THR A 721 -29.77 11.14 3.65
C THR A 721 -28.66 10.08 3.74
N TRP A 722 -28.09 9.91 4.92
CA TRP A 722 -26.97 9.01 5.18
C TRP A 722 -27.22 7.57 4.73
N GLU A 723 -26.25 7.01 4.02
CA GLU A 723 -26.07 5.57 3.94
C GLU A 723 -25.58 5.05 5.30
N LYS A 724 -26.10 3.91 5.75
CA LYS A 724 -25.91 3.41 7.11
C LYS A 724 -25.42 1.97 7.13
N VAL A 725 -24.57 1.65 8.10
CA VAL A 725 -24.07 0.28 8.33
C VAL A 725 -24.32 -0.12 9.77
N LYS A 726 -25.05 -1.22 9.97
CA LYS A 726 -25.16 -1.92 11.25
C LYS A 726 -24.01 -2.92 11.35
N LYS A 727 -23.12 -2.74 12.32
CA LYS A 727 -21.97 -3.63 12.53
C LYS A 727 -22.18 -4.46 13.79
N LEU A 728 -22.00 -5.77 13.68
CA LEU A 728 -21.96 -6.73 14.77
C LEU A 728 -20.59 -7.40 14.79
N ASN A 729 -19.96 -7.49 15.96
CA ASN A 729 -18.73 -8.24 16.17
C ASN A 729 -18.85 -9.13 17.41
N ILE A 730 -18.35 -10.36 17.33
CA ILE A 730 -18.21 -11.27 18.46
C ILE A 730 -16.79 -11.83 18.41
N GLY A 731 -16.03 -11.66 19.47
CA GLY A 731 -14.60 -12.01 19.52
C GLY A 731 -14.24 -12.85 20.73
N VAL A 732 -13.27 -13.74 20.54
CA VAL A 732 -12.65 -14.55 21.58
C VAL A 732 -11.14 -14.35 21.52
N GLU A 733 -10.53 -14.05 22.66
CA GLU A 733 -9.07 -14.04 22.84
C GLU A 733 -8.65 -15.12 23.82
N VAL A 734 -7.66 -15.90 23.43
CA VAL A 734 -7.09 -17.00 24.19
C VAL A 734 -5.58 -16.84 24.28
N GLY A 735 -5.07 -16.75 25.50
CA GLY A 735 -3.64 -16.76 25.82
C GLY A 735 -3.26 -18.09 26.46
N ILE A 736 -2.21 -18.72 25.95
CA ILE A 736 -1.71 -20.01 26.42
C ILE A 736 -0.25 -19.85 26.85
N LEU A 737 0.05 -20.22 28.10
CA LEU A 737 1.40 -20.24 28.69
C LEU A 737 2.16 -18.89 28.55
N ASN A 738 1.44 -17.76 28.47
CA ASN A 738 1.99 -16.43 28.16
C ASN A 738 2.88 -16.38 26.89
N THR A 739 2.73 -17.38 26.02
CA THR A 739 3.60 -17.59 24.86
C THR A 739 2.79 -17.46 23.58
N ILE A 740 1.57 -18.01 23.56
CA ILE A 740 0.70 -18.06 22.39
C ILE A 740 -0.53 -17.19 22.66
N ASN A 741 -0.86 -16.31 21.72
CA ASN A 741 -2.09 -15.53 21.71
C ASN A 741 -2.88 -15.88 20.44
N LEU A 742 -4.10 -16.37 20.62
CA LEU A 742 -5.06 -16.62 19.56
C LEU A 742 -6.23 -15.63 19.70
N THR A 743 -6.56 -14.95 18.62
CA THR A 743 -7.74 -14.09 18.51
C THR A 743 -8.60 -14.56 17.35
N VAL A 744 -9.89 -14.76 17.61
CA VAL A 744 -10.88 -15.08 16.59
C VAL A 744 -12.02 -14.08 16.69
N ASP A 745 -12.33 -13.38 15.60
CA ASP A 745 -13.45 -12.44 15.51
C ASP A 745 -14.42 -12.89 14.41
N PHE A 746 -15.71 -12.94 14.73
CA PHE A 746 -16.81 -13.12 13.79
C PHE A 746 -17.51 -11.79 13.60
N PHE A 747 -17.72 -11.38 12.35
CA PHE A 747 -18.36 -10.10 12.06
C PHE A 747 -19.51 -10.21 11.06
N GLN A 748 -20.44 -9.27 11.17
CA GLN A 748 -21.48 -9.05 10.19
C GLN A 748 -21.77 -7.54 10.07
N ASP A 749 -21.61 -7.02 8.88
CA ASP A 749 -21.93 -5.65 8.48
C ASP A 749 -23.15 -5.68 7.57
N LYS A 750 -24.24 -5.02 7.97
CA LYS A 750 -25.44 -4.85 7.14
C LYS A 750 -25.59 -3.39 6.75
N ARG A 751 -25.34 -3.09 5.48
CA ARG A 751 -25.43 -1.75 4.90
C ARG A 751 -26.77 -1.59 4.20
N TYR A 752 -27.39 -0.43 4.38
CA TYR A 752 -28.69 -0.09 3.83
C TYR A 752 -28.74 1.40 3.54
N ASP A 753 -29.74 1.81 2.76
CA ASP A 753 -29.83 3.17 2.22
C ASP A 753 -28.61 3.51 1.34
N ILE A 754 -28.04 2.52 0.64
CA ILE A 754 -26.89 2.74 -0.26
C ILE A 754 -27.30 3.68 -1.37
N PHE A 755 -26.48 4.69 -1.59
CA PHE A 755 -26.68 5.64 -2.68
C PHE A 755 -26.57 4.92 -4.01
N MET A 756 -27.55 5.06 -4.89
CA MET A 756 -27.42 4.62 -6.26
C MET A 756 -28.23 5.47 -7.21
N GLN A 757 -27.73 5.60 -8.43
CA GLN A 757 -28.51 6.16 -9.51
C GLN A 757 -29.60 5.16 -9.88
N ARG A 758 -30.83 5.64 -10.00
CA ARG A 758 -31.95 4.79 -10.40
C ARG A 758 -31.77 4.35 -11.85
N VAL A 759 -32.03 3.09 -12.15
CA VAL A 759 -31.98 2.56 -13.52
C VAL A 759 -33.38 2.22 -14.04
N ASN A 760 -34.32 1.94 -13.13
CA ASN A 760 -35.69 1.62 -13.50
C ASN A 760 -36.57 2.89 -13.45
N VAL A 761 -36.31 3.82 -14.36
CA VAL A 761 -37.09 5.07 -14.53
C VAL A 761 -37.66 5.10 -15.95
N PRO A 762 -38.98 5.30 -16.14
CA PRO A 762 -39.56 5.37 -17.48
C PRO A 762 -38.96 6.51 -18.29
N SER A 763 -38.58 6.26 -19.55
CA SER A 763 -38.03 7.31 -20.43
C SER A 763 -38.99 8.50 -20.63
N SER A 764 -40.30 8.28 -20.44
CA SER A 764 -41.32 9.33 -20.48
C SER A 764 -41.17 10.39 -19.39
N THR A 765 -40.36 10.17 -18.34
CA THR A 765 -40.07 11.21 -17.33
C THR A 765 -39.19 12.33 -17.88
N GLY A 766 -38.52 12.13 -19.02
CA GLY A 766 -37.70 13.15 -19.67
C GLY A 766 -36.37 13.44 -18.97
N PHE A 767 -35.95 12.63 -18.00
CA PHE A 767 -34.65 12.80 -17.37
C PHE A 767 -33.53 12.47 -18.35
N THR A 768 -32.64 13.43 -18.57
CA THR A 768 -31.35 13.25 -19.25
C THR A 768 -30.41 12.39 -18.41
N ASN A 769 -30.42 12.59 -17.09
CA ASN A 769 -29.72 11.78 -16.10
C ASN A 769 -30.68 11.35 -14.98
N ASN A 770 -30.74 10.05 -14.71
CA ASN A 770 -31.59 9.54 -13.62
C ASN A 770 -31.13 10.07 -12.24
N PRO A 771 -32.06 10.32 -11.31
CA PRO A 771 -31.73 10.82 -9.97
C PRO A 771 -31.06 9.75 -9.10
N TYR A 772 -30.36 10.22 -8.05
CA TYR A 772 -29.82 9.37 -6.99
C TYR A 772 -30.85 9.12 -5.90
N ALA A 773 -30.88 7.91 -5.36
CA ALA A 773 -31.71 7.56 -4.21
C ALA A 773 -30.96 6.72 -3.19
N ASN A 774 -31.38 6.79 -1.93
CA ASN A 774 -31.07 5.80 -0.91
C ASN A 774 -31.92 4.55 -1.15
N TYR A 775 -31.34 3.51 -1.77
CA TYR A 775 -32.08 2.31 -2.14
C TYR A 775 -31.34 1.02 -1.79
N GLY A 776 -30.08 0.91 -2.20
CA GLY A 776 -29.37 -0.38 -2.14
C GLY A 776 -29.17 -0.94 -0.72
N LYS A 777 -29.07 -2.27 -0.64
CA LYS A 777 -28.78 -3.00 0.61
C LYS A 777 -27.76 -4.10 0.36
N THR A 778 -26.83 -4.27 1.28
CA THR A 778 -25.82 -5.33 1.24
C THR A 778 -25.58 -5.92 2.63
N THR A 779 -25.19 -7.20 2.66
CA THR A 779 -24.69 -7.86 3.86
C THR A 779 -23.29 -8.38 3.58
N ASN A 780 -22.34 -8.05 4.46
CA ASN A 780 -20.99 -8.58 4.44
C ASN A 780 -20.72 -9.31 5.76
N LYS A 781 -20.20 -10.54 5.71
CA LYS A 781 -19.93 -11.33 6.91
C LYS A 781 -18.68 -12.18 6.74
N GLY A 782 -18.04 -12.51 7.86
CA GLY A 782 -16.77 -13.20 7.81
C GLY A 782 -16.22 -13.63 9.15
N VAL A 783 -15.03 -14.24 9.08
CA VAL A 783 -14.23 -14.65 10.22
C VAL A 783 -12.79 -14.16 10.04
N GLU A 784 -12.23 -13.69 11.14
CA GLU A 784 -10.86 -13.21 11.25
C GLU A 784 -10.13 -14.05 12.29
N LEU A 785 -8.92 -14.49 11.98
CA LEU A 785 -8.05 -15.21 12.89
C LEU A 785 -6.68 -14.52 12.94
N SER A 786 -6.14 -14.39 14.14
CA SER A 786 -4.77 -13.96 14.39
C SER A 786 -4.17 -14.88 15.46
N LEU A 787 -3.02 -15.45 15.14
CA LEU A 787 -2.23 -16.29 16.04
C LEU A 787 -0.85 -15.67 16.14
N GLU A 788 -0.40 -15.41 17.35
CA GLU A 788 0.95 -14.95 17.64
C GLU A 788 1.60 -15.89 18.65
N MET A 789 2.85 -16.26 18.41
CA MET A 789 3.66 -17.04 19.33
C MET A 789 4.99 -16.32 19.53
N ASN A 790 5.35 -16.04 20.78
CA ASN A 790 6.68 -15.53 21.12
C ASN A 790 7.27 -16.43 22.21
N LYS A 791 8.25 -17.26 21.85
CA LYS A 791 8.91 -18.20 22.78
C LYS A 791 10.42 -18.02 22.75
N ARG A 792 10.98 -17.73 23.91
CA ARG A 792 12.42 -17.89 24.18
C ARG A 792 12.66 -19.31 24.69
N PHE A 793 13.39 -20.11 23.93
CA PHE A 793 13.72 -21.50 24.28
C PHE A 793 15.00 -21.58 25.11
N SER A 794 15.93 -20.66 24.91
CA SER A 794 17.15 -20.53 25.73
C SER A 794 17.62 -19.08 25.73
N LYS A 795 18.67 -18.77 26.51
CA LYS A 795 19.30 -17.44 26.48
C LYS A 795 19.72 -17.00 25.08
N ASP A 796 20.06 -17.96 24.22
CA ASP A 796 20.60 -17.74 22.88
C ASP A 796 19.58 -17.98 21.77
N PHE A 797 18.41 -18.58 22.05
CA PHE A 797 17.44 -18.98 21.01
C PHE A 797 16.03 -18.48 21.31
N GLU A 798 15.48 -17.71 20.37
CA GLU A 798 14.13 -17.17 20.41
C GLU A 798 13.43 -17.36 19.07
N VAL A 799 12.14 -17.67 19.14
CA VAL A 799 11.26 -17.83 17.98
C VAL A 799 10.01 -16.97 18.17
N MET A 800 9.72 -16.18 17.14
CA MET A 800 8.47 -15.45 16.99
C MET A 800 7.76 -15.98 15.76
N ALA A 801 6.54 -16.51 15.91
CA ALA A 801 5.70 -16.91 14.79
C ALA A 801 4.40 -16.10 14.79
N GLN A 802 3.89 -15.80 13.61
CA GLN A 802 2.60 -15.14 13.43
C GLN A 802 1.83 -15.83 12.31
N ALA A 803 0.52 -15.98 12.46
CA ALA A 803 -0.38 -16.39 11.40
C ALA A 803 -1.64 -15.52 11.42
N THR A 804 -2.10 -15.12 10.25
CA THR A 804 -3.35 -14.37 10.11
C THR A 804 -4.22 -14.99 9.02
N MET A 805 -5.53 -14.84 9.17
CA MET A 805 -6.50 -15.22 8.16
C MET A 805 -7.69 -14.28 8.22
N THR A 806 -8.17 -13.85 7.06
CA THR A 806 -9.38 -13.05 6.89
C THR A 806 -10.22 -13.68 5.80
N TYR A 807 -11.43 -14.12 6.14
CA TYR A 807 -12.42 -14.54 5.17
C TYR A 807 -13.62 -13.60 5.25
N ALA A 808 -13.94 -12.91 4.16
CA ALA A 808 -15.08 -12.02 4.06
C ALA A 808 -15.87 -12.31 2.78
N LYS A 809 -17.20 -12.40 2.90
CA LYS A 809 -18.10 -12.59 1.76
C LYS A 809 -19.24 -11.59 1.83
N SER A 810 -19.34 -10.77 0.78
CA SER A 810 -20.45 -9.87 0.55
C SER A 810 -21.62 -10.56 -0.15
N ARG A 811 -22.80 -9.97 -0.02
CA ARG A 811 -24.03 -10.33 -0.73
C ARG A 811 -24.83 -9.05 -0.97
N ILE A 812 -25.30 -8.87 -2.20
CA ILE A 812 -26.27 -7.83 -2.55
C ILE A 812 -27.65 -8.31 -2.07
N ASP A 813 -28.24 -7.60 -1.12
CA ASP A 813 -29.58 -7.91 -0.62
C ASP A 813 -30.64 -7.16 -1.42
N GLU A 814 -30.32 -5.97 -1.96
CA GLU A 814 -31.21 -5.15 -2.78
C GLU A 814 -30.40 -4.21 -3.68
N ILE A 815 -30.76 -4.17 -4.97
CA ILE A 815 -30.24 -3.23 -5.97
C ILE A 815 -31.35 -2.96 -6.99
N ASP A 816 -31.37 -1.77 -7.59
CA ASP A 816 -32.36 -1.41 -8.62
C ASP A 816 -32.02 -2.19 -9.91
N GLU A 817 -32.80 -3.21 -10.23
CA GLU A 817 -32.66 -4.04 -11.43
C GLU A 817 -33.97 -3.99 -12.24
N PRO A 818 -33.92 -4.07 -13.58
CA PRO A 818 -35.12 -4.20 -14.39
C PRO A 818 -35.95 -5.42 -13.97
N VAL A 819 -37.28 -5.30 -14.00
CA VAL A 819 -38.20 -6.39 -13.60
C VAL A 819 -37.96 -7.68 -14.41
N THR A 820 -37.52 -7.55 -15.67
CA THR A 820 -37.19 -8.68 -16.56
C THR A 820 -35.91 -9.43 -16.19
N VAL A 821 -35.11 -8.91 -15.27
CA VAL A 821 -33.84 -9.49 -14.79
C VAL A 821 -34.04 -10.16 -13.42
N ILE A 822 -34.98 -9.65 -12.61
CA ILE A 822 -35.24 -10.17 -11.27
C ILE A 822 -35.67 -11.64 -11.36
N GLY A 823 -34.99 -12.51 -10.62
CA GLY A 823 -35.29 -13.94 -10.58
C GLY A 823 -34.69 -14.76 -11.73
N THR A 824 -34.01 -14.13 -12.69
CA THR A 824 -33.28 -14.86 -13.75
C THR A 824 -31.82 -15.11 -13.35
N ASN A 825 -31.11 -15.89 -14.16
CA ASN A 825 -29.65 -16.10 -14.11
C ASN A 825 -28.82 -14.80 -14.12
N ARG A 826 -29.35 -13.69 -14.62
CA ARG A 826 -28.68 -12.39 -14.73
C ARG A 826 -28.80 -11.53 -13.49
N ALA A 827 -29.66 -11.90 -12.54
CA ALA A 827 -29.91 -11.13 -11.32
C ALA A 827 -28.65 -10.99 -10.46
N ARG A 828 -28.29 -9.75 -10.12
CA ARG A 828 -27.21 -9.42 -9.19
C ARG A 828 -27.64 -9.59 -7.74
N THR A 829 -28.93 -9.40 -7.46
CA THR A 829 -29.51 -9.67 -6.14
C THR A 829 -29.22 -11.12 -5.70
N GLY A 830 -28.76 -11.30 -4.45
CA GLY A 830 -28.35 -12.58 -3.90
C GLY A 830 -26.91 -13.00 -4.22
N ARG A 831 -26.19 -12.27 -5.08
CA ARG A 831 -24.79 -12.55 -5.45
C ARG A 831 -23.79 -11.67 -4.68
N PRO A 832 -22.51 -12.08 -4.58
CA PRO A 832 -21.47 -11.22 -4.05
C PRO A 832 -21.26 -9.97 -4.89
N ILE A 833 -20.80 -8.89 -4.25
CA ILE A 833 -20.39 -7.67 -4.95
C ILE A 833 -19.16 -8.01 -5.81
N GLY A 834 -19.16 -7.57 -7.08
CA GLY A 834 -18.09 -7.87 -8.03
C GLY A 834 -18.12 -9.30 -8.59
N GLN A 835 -19.24 -10.02 -8.47
CA GLN A 835 -19.43 -11.31 -9.14
C GLN A 835 -19.20 -11.19 -10.65
N ILE A 836 -18.37 -12.07 -11.19
CA ILE A 836 -18.11 -12.16 -12.63
C ILE A 836 -19.31 -12.81 -13.32
N TYR A 837 -19.70 -12.26 -14.47
CA TYR A 837 -20.74 -12.78 -15.34
C TYR A 837 -20.17 -13.13 -16.72
N GLY A 838 -20.76 -14.15 -17.34
CA GLY A 838 -20.44 -14.58 -18.69
C GLY A 838 -21.18 -15.86 -19.03
N TYR A 839 -20.75 -16.54 -20.08
CA TYR A 839 -21.38 -17.78 -20.57
C TYR A 839 -20.80 -19.02 -19.86
N ILE A 840 -21.62 -20.06 -19.74
CA ILE A 840 -21.17 -21.36 -19.22
C ILE A 840 -20.80 -22.21 -20.44
N ASP A 841 -19.54 -22.60 -20.54
CA ASP A 841 -19.07 -23.51 -21.58
C ASP A 841 -19.48 -24.96 -21.25
N GLU A 842 -19.76 -25.74 -22.31
CA GLU A 842 -20.04 -27.18 -22.25
C GLU A 842 -18.99 -27.98 -23.05
N GLY A 843 -17.79 -27.41 -23.21
CA GLY A 843 -16.73 -27.94 -24.06
C GLY A 843 -16.69 -27.27 -25.44
N LEU A 844 -16.15 -28.00 -26.41
CA LEU A 844 -15.98 -27.57 -27.80
C LEU A 844 -16.93 -28.36 -28.70
N PHE A 845 -17.48 -27.70 -29.72
CA PHE A 845 -18.25 -28.37 -30.77
C PHE A 845 -17.42 -29.47 -31.44
N THR A 846 -18.06 -30.59 -31.73
CA THR A 846 -17.51 -31.73 -32.46
C THR A 846 -18.15 -31.80 -33.85
N GLU A 847 -17.57 -32.56 -34.77
CA GLU A 847 -18.20 -32.76 -36.10
C GLU A 847 -19.61 -33.35 -35.99
N ASP A 848 -19.86 -34.17 -34.96
CA ASP A 848 -21.17 -34.77 -34.69
C ASP A 848 -22.24 -33.75 -34.28
N ASP A 849 -21.88 -32.51 -33.91
CA ASP A 849 -22.85 -31.45 -33.62
C ASP A 849 -23.42 -30.79 -34.89
N PHE A 850 -22.85 -31.05 -36.07
CA PHE A 850 -23.22 -30.36 -37.32
C PHE A 850 -24.05 -31.24 -38.26
N ALA A 851 -25.06 -30.65 -38.87
CA ALA A 851 -25.73 -31.20 -40.05
C ALA A 851 -24.94 -30.90 -41.32
N ASP A 852 -24.24 -29.76 -41.35
CA ASP A 852 -23.30 -29.37 -42.41
C ASP A 852 -22.16 -28.55 -41.80
N VAL A 853 -20.98 -29.16 -41.69
CA VAL A 853 -19.77 -28.53 -41.14
C VAL A 853 -19.29 -27.37 -42.02
N ALA A 854 -19.43 -27.47 -43.35
CA ALA A 854 -18.88 -26.49 -44.28
C ALA A 854 -19.61 -25.15 -44.19
N ASN A 855 -20.93 -25.20 -43.95
CA ASN A 855 -21.79 -24.03 -43.77
C ASN A 855 -22.06 -23.69 -42.30
N GLY A 856 -21.47 -24.41 -41.35
CA GLY A 856 -21.65 -24.19 -39.91
C GLY A 856 -23.07 -24.45 -39.40
N ILE A 857 -23.83 -25.32 -40.07
CA ILE A 857 -25.23 -25.63 -39.73
C ILE A 857 -25.26 -26.71 -38.65
N LEU A 858 -25.75 -26.35 -37.46
CA LEU A 858 -25.92 -27.25 -36.33
C LEU A 858 -27.12 -28.19 -36.52
N LYS A 859 -27.06 -29.38 -35.92
CA LYS A 859 -28.20 -30.32 -35.88
C LYS A 859 -29.37 -29.74 -35.08
N GLU A 860 -30.58 -30.19 -35.40
CA GLU A 860 -31.80 -29.81 -34.68
C GLU A 860 -31.68 -30.15 -33.18
N GLY A 861 -32.11 -29.22 -32.32
CA GLY A 861 -32.05 -29.36 -30.86
C GLY A 861 -30.75 -28.87 -30.21
N ILE A 862 -29.75 -28.46 -30.98
CA ILE A 862 -28.54 -27.80 -30.46
C ILE A 862 -28.75 -26.28 -30.46
N PRO A 863 -28.56 -25.59 -29.31
CA PRO A 863 -28.71 -24.14 -29.26
C PRO A 863 -27.78 -23.41 -30.22
N VAL A 864 -28.31 -22.37 -30.89
CA VAL A 864 -27.57 -21.63 -31.92
C VAL A 864 -26.99 -20.33 -31.34
N PRO A 865 -25.65 -20.14 -31.34
CA PRO A 865 -25.04 -18.89 -30.94
C PRO A 865 -25.30 -17.75 -31.93
N GLN A 866 -25.75 -16.59 -31.44
CA GLN A 866 -26.00 -15.40 -32.28
C GLN A 866 -24.76 -14.49 -32.46
N PHE A 867 -23.60 -14.89 -31.92
CA PHE A 867 -22.37 -14.11 -32.00
C PHE A 867 -21.63 -14.31 -33.33
N SER A 868 -21.76 -15.48 -33.95
CA SER A 868 -21.01 -15.83 -35.16
C SER A 868 -21.87 -16.63 -36.11
N ASN A 869 -21.79 -16.29 -37.39
CA ASN A 869 -22.44 -17.05 -38.48
C ASN A 869 -21.55 -18.18 -39.03
N ASN A 870 -20.36 -18.39 -38.46
CA ASN A 870 -19.37 -19.37 -38.94
C ASN A 870 -18.83 -20.20 -37.76
N ILE A 871 -19.72 -20.97 -37.14
CA ILE A 871 -19.39 -21.92 -36.08
C ILE A 871 -18.80 -23.18 -36.71
N ARG A 872 -17.71 -23.71 -36.15
CA ARG A 872 -17.02 -24.92 -36.62
C ARG A 872 -16.65 -25.85 -35.46
N PRO A 873 -16.34 -27.14 -35.74
CA PRO A 873 -15.73 -28.02 -34.75
C PRO A 873 -14.51 -27.37 -34.09
N GLY A 874 -14.37 -27.53 -32.78
CA GLY A 874 -13.33 -26.87 -31.98
C GLY A 874 -13.69 -25.47 -31.48
N ASP A 875 -14.81 -24.88 -31.88
CA ASP A 875 -15.34 -23.65 -31.29
C ASP A 875 -16.07 -23.93 -29.97
N ILE A 876 -16.11 -22.95 -29.08
CA ILE A 876 -16.69 -23.13 -27.73
C ILE A 876 -18.20 -23.30 -27.82
N LYS A 877 -18.72 -24.36 -27.19
CA LYS A 877 -20.16 -24.63 -27.05
C LYS A 877 -20.65 -24.02 -25.74
N TYR A 878 -21.72 -23.25 -25.78
CA TYR A 878 -22.30 -22.60 -24.59
C TYR A 878 -23.63 -23.23 -24.20
N LYS A 879 -23.88 -23.26 -22.90
CA LYS A 879 -25.15 -23.71 -22.34
C LYS A 879 -26.25 -22.67 -22.57
N ASP A 880 -27.35 -23.11 -23.16
CA ASP A 880 -28.62 -22.37 -23.16
C ASP A 880 -29.23 -22.45 -21.76
N VAL A 881 -29.34 -21.30 -21.09
CA VAL A 881 -29.77 -21.24 -19.69
C VAL A 881 -31.26 -20.99 -19.57
N ASN A 882 -31.88 -20.36 -20.57
CA ASN A 882 -33.31 -20.05 -20.58
C ASN A 882 -34.15 -21.07 -21.38
N ASN A 883 -33.51 -22.00 -22.09
CA ASN A 883 -34.08 -23.05 -22.93
C ASN A 883 -34.91 -22.51 -24.12
N ASP A 884 -34.48 -21.39 -24.72
CA ASP A 884 -35.13 -20.82 -25.92
C ASP A 884 -34.51 -21.30 -27.25
N GLY A 885 -33.46 -22.13 -27.18
CA GLY A 885 -32.73 -22.68 -28.33
C GLY A 885 -31.70 -21.71 -28.93
N ILE A 886 -31.44 -20.57 -28.29
CA ILE A 886 -30.58 -19.51 -28.79
C ILE A 886 -29.56 -19.14 -27.71
N ILE A 887 -28.28 -18.98 -28.07
CA ILE A 887 -27.30 -18.39 -27.16
C ILE A 887 -27.15 -16.89 -27.44
N ASN A 888 -27.56 -16.07 -26.48
CA ASN A 888 -27.49 -14.61 -26.54
C ASN A 888 -27.26 -13.98 -25.14
N ALA A 889 -27.38 -12.65 -25.02
CA ALA A 889 -27.14 -11.95 -23.75
C ALA A 889 -28.06 -12.40 -22.57
N LEU A 890 -29.17 -13.09 -22.84
CA LEU A 890 -30.07 -13.66 -21.83
C LEU A 890 -29.45 -14.87 -21.11
N ASP A 891 -28.46 -15.55 -21.71
CA ASP A 891 -27.81 -16.74 -21.15
C ASP A 891 -26.68 -16.41 -20.16
N GLN A 892 -26.25 -15.15 -20.12
CA GLN A 892 -25.21 -14.71 -19.21
C GLN A 892 -25.56 -15.03 -17.76
N SER A 893 -24.66 -15.75 -17.12
CA SER A 893 -24.83 -16.30 -15.77
C SER A 893 -23.63 -15.94 -14.89
N PRO A 894 -23.76 -16.00 -13.57
CA PRO A 894 -22.61 -15.83 -12.68
C PRO A 894 -21.62 -16.98 -12.90
N ILE A 895 -20.38 -16.63 -13.26
CA ILE A 895 -19.30 -17.58 -13.52
C ILE A 895 -18.12 -17.35 -12.57
N GLY A 896 -17.46 -18.43 -12.12
CA GLY A 896 -16.34 -18.34 -11.19
C GLY A 896 -16.72 -17.71 -9.83
N GLY A 897 -16.19 -16.51 -9.56
CA GLY A 897 -16.36 -15.78 -8.31
C GLY A 897 -16.11 -14.30 -8.48
N THR A 898 -15.41 -13.67 -7.54
CA THR A 898 -15.10 -12.23 -7.58
C THR A 898 -13.68 -11.96 -8.05
N TRP A 899 -13.48 -10.79 -8.64
CA TRP A 899 -12.16 -10.26 -8.98
C TRP A 899 -11.29 -10.07 -7.73
N ASP A 900 -11.84 -9.44 -6.69
CA ASP A 900 -11.16 -9.22 -5.43
C ASP A 900 -11.22 -10.48 -4.54
N PRO A 901 -10.13 -10.80 -3.81
CA PRO A 901 -10.06 -12.00 -3.01
C PRO A 901 -11.04 -11.96 -1.84
N MET A 902 -11.73 -13.07 -1.59
CA MET A 902 -12.56 -13.24 -0.39
C MET A 902 -11.76 -13.80 0.80
N LEU A 903 -10.62 -14.41 0.54
CA LEU A 903 -9.74 -15.02 1.53
C LEU A 903 -8.34 -14.44 1.38
N VAL A 904 -7.79 -13.92 2.48
CA VAL A 904 -6.38 -13.51 2.58
C VAL A 904 -5.81 -14.14 3.85
N TYR A 905 -4.61 -14.69 3.76
CA TYR A 905 -3.93 -15.30 4.90
C TYR A 905 -2.44 -15.00 4.84
N GLY A 906 -1.79 -14.97 5.99
CA GLY A 906 -0.35 -14.77 6.07
C GLY A 906 0.27 -15.60 7.18
N PHE A 907 1.54 -15.92 7.01
CA PHE A 907 2.34 -16.66 7.98
C PHE A 907 3.75 -16.10 8.02
N GLY A 908 4.24 -15.75 9.21
CA GLY A 908 5.58 -15.25 9.41
C GLY A 908 6.30 -16.01 10.51
N LEU A 909 7.60 -16.20 10.33
CA LEU A 909 8.49 -16.78 11.33
C LEU A 909 9.74 -15.92 11.42
N ASN A 910 10.15 -15.55 12.62
CA ASN A 910 11.43 -14.93 12.91
C ASN A 910 12.13 -15.75 13.99
N MET A 911 13.36 -16.14 13.71
CA MET A 911 14.20 -16.90 14.61
C MET A 911 15.46 -16.09 14.90
N ARG A 912 15.86 -16.02 16.16
CA ARG A 912 17.12 -15.41 16.57
C ARG A 912 17.94 -16.46 17.30
N TYR A 913 19.15 -16.72 16.79
CA TYR A 913 20.13 -17.58 17.42
C TYR A 913 21.44 -16.80 17.63
N LYS A 914 21.72 -16.46 18.88
CA LYS A 914 22.84 -15.57 19.27
C LYS A 914 22.78 -14.26 18.48
N ASN A 915 23.77 -14.05 17.61
CA ASN A 915 23.97 -12.86 16.80
C ASN A 915 23.35 -12.97 15.40
N ILE A 916 22.83 -14.14 15.04
CA ILE A 916 22.19 -14.38 13.74
C ILE A 916 20.67 -14.30 13.93
N ASP A 917 20.00 -13.58 13.05
CA ASP A 917 18.56 -13.60 12.92
C ASP A 917 18.16 -14.05 11.51
N PHE A 918 17.06 -14.79 11.43
CA PHE A 918 16.47 -15.24 10.17
C PHE A 918 14.97 -15.05 10.25
N GLY A 919 14.38 -14.43 9.23
CA GLY A 919 12.95 -14.22 9.14
C GLY A 919 12.41 -14.51 7.76
N PHE A 920 11.19 -15.05 7.69
CA PHE A 920 10.43 -15.09 6.45
C PHE A 920 8.97 -14.73 6.68
N PHE A 921 8.31 -14.28 5.62
CA PHE A 921 6.89 -13.98 5.61
C PHE A 921 6.24 -14.46 4.31
N LEU A 922 5.14 -15.19 4.45
CA LEU A 922 4.29 -15.72 3.39
C LEU A 922 2.95 -14.96 3.40
N GLN A 923 2.45 -14.64 2.21
CA GLN A 923 1.12 -14.08 2.01
C GLN A 923 0.38 -14.90 0.95
N GLY A 924 -0.84 -15.33 1.24
CA GLY A 924 -1.70 -15.99 0.28
C GLY A 924 -3.04 -15.28 0.10
N ASN A 925 -3.61 -15.46 -1.09
CA ASN A 925 -4.95 -15.03 -1.44
C ASN A 925 -5.75 -16.20 -2.02
N GLY A 926 -7.06 -16.16 -1.85
CA GLY A 926 -7.95 -17.25 -2.22
C GLY A 926 -9.33 -16.76 -2.66
N LYS A 927 -10.00 -17.59 -3.45
CA LYS A 927 -11.35 -17.30 -3.99
C LYS A 927 -11.38 -16.00 -4.81
N THR A 928 -10.32 -15.77 -5.57
CA THR A 928 -10.22 -14.70 -6.58
C THR A 928 -10.14 -15.33 -7.96
N TYR A 929 -10.87 -14.75 -8.90
CA TYR A 929 -11.02 -15.26 -10.25
C TYR A 929 -10.92 -14.12 -11.24
N ARG A 930 -10.49 -14.42 -12.46
CA ARG A 930 -10.54 -13.48 -13.58
C ARG A 930 -10.82 -14.17 -14.89
N ILE A 931 -11.40 -13.41 -15.80
CA ILE A 931 -11.48 -13.79 -17.20
C ILE A 931 -10.17 -13.34 -17.86
N ILE A 932 -9.46 -14.28 -18.48
CA ILE A 932 -8.31 -13.97 -19.33
C ILE A 932 -8.79 -13.68 -20.76
N GLY A 933 -8.20 -12.67 -21.40
CA GLY A 933 -8.75 -12.10 -22.63
C GLY A 933 -10.05 -11.32 -22.37
N SER A 934 -10.20 -10.15 -22.99
CA SER A 934 -11.46 -9.39 -22.91
C SER A 934 -11.66 -8.53 -24.15
N GLY A 935 -12.84 -8.66 -24.76
CA GLY A 935 -13.29 -7.87 -25.91
C GLY A 935 -12.87 -8.43 -27.27
N VAL A 936 -13.69 -8.17 -28.30
CA VAL A 936 -13.53 -8.72 -29.66
C VAL A 936 -12.29 -8.18 -30.38
N LYS A 937 -11.82 -6.96 -30.06
CA LYS A 937 -10.66 -6.31 -30.69
C LYS A 937 -9.34 -6.43 -29.93
N THR A 938 -9.40 -6.83 -28.65
CA THR A 938 -8.26 -6.83 -27.70
C THR A 938 -8.21 -8.14 -26.89
N PHE A 939 -8.75 -9.23 -27.44
CA PHE A 939 -8.57 -10.55 -26.85
C PHE A 939 -7.12 -11.02 -27.01
N ILE A 940 -6.81 -12.17 -26.42
CA ILE A 940 -5.52 -12.83 -26.60
C ILE A 940 -5.32 -13.21 -28.08
N PRO A 941 -4.23 -12.75 -28.74
CA PRO A 941 -3.89 -13.15 -30.10
C PRO A 941 -3.81 -14.68 -30.22
N GLY A 942 -4.39 -15.24 -31.29
CA GLY A 942 -4.59 -16.68 -31.45
C GLY A 942 -6.06 -17.10 -31.41
N THR A 943 -6.90 -16.50 -30.56
CA THR A 943 -8.30 -16.91 -30.30
C THR A 943 -9.34 -16.60 -31.38
N GLY A 944 -8.91 -16.27 -32.60
CA GLY A 944 -9.76 -15.73 -33.65
C GLY A 944 -9.85 -14.20 -33.62
N ALA A 945 -9.91 -13.53 -32.46
CA ALA A 945 -10.04 -12.06 -32.36
C ALA A 945 -9.10 -11.22 -33.25
N ASN A 946 -7.87 -11.71 -33.50
CA ASN A 946 -6.91 -11.02 -34.35
C ASN A 946 -5.63 -11.84 -34.66
N THR A 947 -5.75 -13.02 -35.25
CA THR A 947 -4.63 -13.98 -35.42
C THR A 947 -3.46 -13.51 -36.30
N LYS A 948 -3.50 -12.30 -36.85
CA LYS A 948 -2.39 -11.69 -37.58
C LYS A 948 -1.72 -10.53 -36.83
N GLU A 949 -2.20 -10.15 -35.64
CA GLU A 949 -1.97 -8.78 -35.15
C GLU A 949 -1.45 -8.65 -33.72
N GLY A 950 -0.89 -9.70 -33.11
CA GLY A 950 -0.24 -9.57 -31.79
C GLY A 950 0.63 -10.77 -31.41
N ASN A 951 1.32 -10.70 -30.27
CA ASN A 951 2.12 -11.81 -29.76
C ASN A 951 1.23 -12.96 -29.28
N ILE A 952 1.60 -14.19 -29.68
CA ILE A 952 0.94 -15.42 -29.24
C ILE A 952 1.76 -16.04 -28.12
N TYR A 953 1.10 -16.51 -27.06
CA TYR A 953 1.81 -17.13 -25.94
C TYR A 953 2.49 -18.44 -26.35
N SER A 954 3.57 -18.78 -25.65
CA SER A 954 4.37 -19.99 -25.91
C SER A 954 3.60 -21.30 -25.77
N ASN A 955 2.43 -21.32 -25.11
CA ASN A 955 1.58 -22.51 -24.95
C ASN A 955 0.61 -22.76 -26.13
N TYR A 956 0.83 -22.16 -27.30
CA TYR A 956 -0.04 -22.30 -28.49
C TYR A 956 -0.23 -23.73 -29.01
N GLN A 957 0.63 -24.67 -28.62
CA GLN A 957 0.50 -26.08 -28.99
C GLN A 957 -0.61 -26.80 -28.20
N ASP A 958 -1.03 -26.25 -27.06
CA ASP A 958 -2.19 -26.71 -26.29
C ASP A 958 -3.50 -26.18 -26.90
N ARG A 959 -3.72 -26.50 -28.17
CA ARG A 959 -4.86 -26.05 -28.97
C ARG A 959 -5.63 -27.22 -29.58
N TRP A 960 -6.90 -26.97 -29.87
CA TRP A 960 -7.69 -27.88 -30.69
C TRP A 960 -7.21 -27.83 -32.15
N THR A 961 -7.01 -29.00 -32.76
CA THR A 961 -6.85 -29.14 -34.22
C THR A 961 -7.64 -30.36 -34.71
N PRO A 962 -7.93 -30.48 -36.02
CA PRO A 962 -8.57 -31.69 -36.57
C PRO A 962 -7.79 -32.98 -36.27
N GLU A 963 -6.45 -32.92 -36.25
CA GLU A 963 -5.59 -34.06 -35.92
C GLU A 963 -5.51 -34.35 -34.41
N ASN A 964 -5.84 -33.38 -33.57
CA ASN A 964 -5.90 -33.49 -32.11
C ASN A 964 -7.19 -32.84 -31.56
N PRO A 965 -8.36 -33.47 -31.74
CA PRO A 965 -9.65 -32.89 -31.38
C PRO A 965 -9.97 -33.01 -29.88
N SER A 966 -8.97 -32.77 -29.03
CA SER A 966 -9.10 -32.85 -27.57
C SER A 966 -10.05 -31.77 -27.05
N GLN A 967 -10.96 -32.17 -26.17
CA GLN A 967 -11.84 -31.26 -25.42
C GLN A 967 -11.11 -30.56 -24.25
N ASN A 968 -9.93 -31.06 -23.87
CA ASN A 968 -9.12 -30.51 -22.78
C ASN A 968 -7.88 -29.84 -23.37
N VAL A 969 -8.07 -28.63 -23.88
CA VAL A 969 -7.02 -27.79 -24.47
C VAL A 969 -7.15 -26.36 -23.92
N PHE A 970 -6.07 -25.61 -23.85
CA PHE A 970 -6.14 -24.20 -23.45
C PHE A 970 -6.83 -23.36 -24.53
N TRP A 971 -6.44 -23.57 -25.79
CA TRP A 971 -6.96 -22.82 -26.92
C TRP A 971 -8.06 -23.60 -27.63
N PRO A 972 -9.27 -23.01 -27.79
CA PRO A 972 -10.22 -23.52 -28.77
C PRO A 972 -9.61 -23.35 -30.17
N ARG A 973 -10.32 -23.80 -31.20
CA ARG A 973 -9.87 -23.65 -32.58
C ARG A 973 -9.41 -22.21 -32.85
N LEU A 974 -8.17 -22.09 -33.33
CA LEU A 974 -7.62 -20.82 -33.77
C LEU A 974 -8.17 -20.51 -35.17
N SER A 975 -8.34 -19.23 -35.52
CA SER A 975 -8.91 -18.84 -36.82
C SER A 975 -8.19 -17.65 -37.42
N SER A 976 -7.98 -17.58 -38.74
CA SER A 976 -7.33 -16.42 -39.39
C SER A 976 -8.14 -15.12 -39.33
N THR A 977 -9.40 -15.20 -38.85
CA THR A 977 -10.38 -14.11 -38.76
C THR A 977 -11.05 -14.07 -37.39
N ILE A 978 -11.67 -12.93 -37.07
CA ILE A 978 -12.42 -12.71 -35.83
C ILE A 978 -13.47 -13.81 -35.62
N ASN A 979 -13.27 -14.63 -34.59
CA ASN A 979 -14.25 -15.59 -34.11
C ASN A 979 -14.89 -15.04 -32.83
N GLU A 980 -16.02 -14.34 -32.99
CA GLU A 980 -16.74 -13.76 -31.85
C GLU A 980 -17.24 -14.82 -30.86
N ASN A 981 -17.51 -16.05 -31.32
CA ASN A 981 -17.96 -17.13 -30.45
C ASN A 981 -16.87 -17.55 -29.45
N ASN A 982 -15.61 -17.67 -29.90
CA ASN A 982 -14.50 -18.11 -29.04
C ASN A 982 -13.94 -17.00 -28.13
N THR A 983 -14.41 -15.76 -28.29
CA THR A 983 -13.93 -14.58 -27.53
C THR A 983 -14.92 -14.08 -26.49
N GLN A 984 -16.10 -14.72 -26.39
CA GLN A 984 -17.09 -14.38 -25.37
C GLN A 984 -16.54 -14.64 -23.95
N PRO A 985 -16.79 -13.75 -22.98
CA PRO A 985 -16.44 -14.01 -21.58
C PRO A 985 -17.19 -15.24 -21.08
N SER A 986 -16.47 -16.31 -20.72
CA SER A 986 -17.08 -17.59 -20.36
C SER A 986 -16.26 -18.36 -19.33
N THR A 987 -16.83 -19.43 -18.78
CA THR A 987 -16.11 -20.35 -17.86
C THR A 987 -14.84 -20.93 -18.48
N TRP A 988 -14.76 -21.03 -19.81
CA TRP A 988 -13.56 -21.44 -20.55
C TRP A 988 -12.37 -20.51 -20.28
N TRP A 989 -12.65 -19.21 -20.14
CA TRP A 989 -11.66 -18.15 -19.93
C TRP A 989 -11.50 -17.74 -18.46
N VAL A 990 -12.34 -18.25 -17.57
CA VAL A 990 -12.17 -18.01 -16.13
C VAL A 990 -10.96 -18.79 -15.61
N ARG A 991 -10.08 -18.07 -14.91
CA ARG A 991 -8.92 -18.64 -14.22
C ARG A 991 -8.99 -18.31 -12.73
N ASN A 992 -8.64 -19.30 -11.93
CA ASN A 992 -8.49 -19.14 -10.49
C ASN A 992 -7.13 -18.48 -10.21
N MET A 993 -7.17 -17.27 -9.66
CA MET A 993 -5.98 -16.46 -9.36
C MET A 993 -5.50 -16.62 -7.92
N SER A 994 -5.97 -17.65 -7.19
CA SER A 994 -5.50 -17.95 -5.84
C SER A 994 -4.02 -18.33 -5.84
N MET A 995 -3.26 -17.76 -4.92
CA MET A 995 -1.81 -17.98 -4.82
C MET A 995 -1.28 -17.93 -3.37
N LEU A 996 -0.06 -18.41 -3.20
CA LEU A 996 0.77 -18.21 -2.00
C LEU A 996 2.13 -17.65 -2.42
N ARG A 997 2.48 -16.45 -1.96
CA ARG A 997 3.74 -15.77 -2.26
C ARG A 997 4.63 -15.72 -1.03
N VAL A 998 5.92 -15.96 -1.22
CA VAL A 998 6.92 -15.54 -0.25
C VAL A 998 7.12 -14.04 -0.41
N LYS A 999 6.64 -13.24 0.54
CA LYS A 999 6.74 -11.78 0.47
C LYS A 999 8.12 -11.28 0.87
N SER A 1000 8.72 -11.86 1.90
CA SER A 1000 10.07 -11.50 2.35
C SER A 1000 10.83 -12.69 2.94
N ILE A 1001 12.13 -12.75 2.69
CA ILE A 1001 13.11 -13.56 3.42
C ILE A 1001 14.23 -12.60 3.85
N GLU A 1002 14.68 -12.68 5.09
CA GLU A 1002 15.75 -11.84 5.63
C GLU A 1002 16.69 -12.68 6.48
N LEU A 1003 17.99 -12.46 6.31
CA LEU A 1003 19.06 -13.02 7.14
C LEU A 1003 19.91 -11.86 7.63
N GLY A 1004 20.03 -11.73 8.95
CA GLY A 1004 20.80 -10.68 9.60
C GLY A 1004 21.89 -11.22 10.52
N TYR A 1005 22.94 -10.41 10.68
CA TYR A 1005 23.99 -10.62 11.67
C TYR A 1005 24.22 -9.32 12.45
N SER A 1006 24.02 -9.39 13.76
CA SER A 1006 24.26 -8.28 14.70
C SER A 1006 25.62 -8.43 15.40
N PHE A 1007 26.46 -7.41 15.32
CA PHE A 1007 27.76 -7.38 15.99
C PHE A 1007 27.57 -7.02 17.47
N SER A 1008 28.17 -7.80 18.36
CA SER A 1008 28.18 -7.47 19.80
C SER A 1008 29.31 -6.51 20.15
N LYS A 1009 29.05 -5.57 21.06
CA LYS A 1009 29.98 -4.51 21.52
C LYS A 1009 31.33 -5.00 22.11
N LYS A 1010 31.47 -6.29 22.43
CA LYS A 1010 32.56 -6.79 23.30
C LYS A 1010 34.00 -6.70 22.74
N SER A 1011 34.23 -6.40 21.45
CA SER A 1011 35.60 -6.19 20.93
C SER A 1011 35.74 -5.73 19.47
N LEU A 1012 34.67 -5.76 18.65
CA LEU A 1012 34.74 -5.51 17.20
C LEU A 1012 34.27 -4.12 16.74
N LEU A 1013 33.52 -3.40 17.58
CA LEU A 1013 32.93 -2.11 17.21
C LEU A 1013 33.67 -0.94 17.89
N PRO A 1014 33.93 0.17 17.19
CA PRO A 1014 34.42 1.40 17.80
C PRO A 1014 33.53 1.87 18.95
N HIS A 1015 34.12 2.53 19.95
CA HIS A 1015 33.43 2.96 21.18
C HIS A 1015 32.19 3.84 20.96
N PHE A 1016 32.10 4.54 19.83
CA PHE A 1016 30.99 5.42 19.46
C PHE A 1016 29.82 4.68 18.77
N ILE A 1017 29.96 3.39 18.43
CA ILE A 1017 28.89 2.58 17.85
C ILE A 1017 28.31 1.69 18.95
N SER A 1018 27.02 1.87 19.24
CA SER A 1018 26.30 1.08 20.23
C SER A 1018 25.82 -0.27 19.66
N ASN A 1019 25.45 -0.31 18.38
CA ASN A 1019 25.01 -1.52 17.68
C ASN A 1019 25.33 -1.44 16.17
N ALA A 1020 25.65 -2.57 15.56
CA ALA A 1020 25.77 -2.69 14.11
C ALA A 1020 25.10 -4.00 13.65
N ARG A 1021 24.30 -3.93 12.60
CA ARG A 1021 23.67 -5.09 11.96
C ARG A 1021 23.89 -5.05 10.47
N LEU A 1022 24.34 -6.17 9.89
CA LEU A 1022 24.34 -6.40 8.45
C LEU A 1022 23.20 -7.33 8.10
N PHE A 1023 22.52 -7.11 6.97
CA PHE A 1023 21.46 -7.98 6.53
C PHE A 1023 21.39 -8.12 5.01
N VAL A 1024 20.87 -9.27 4.59
CA VAL A 1024 20.44 -9.53 3.22
C VAL A 1024 18.96 -9.86 3.26
N ALA A 1025 18.19 -9.16 2.44
CA ALA A 1025 16.75 -9.36 2.32
C ALA A 1025 16.38 -9.65 0.87
N CYS A 1026 15.38 -10.50 0.68
CA CYS A 1026 14.79 -10.78 -0.63
C CYS A 1026 13.29 -10.57 -0.55
N SER A 1027 12.75 -9.71 -1.41
CA SER A 1027 11.32 -9.42 -1.52
C SER A 1027 10.74 -10.06 -2.78
N ASN A 1028 9.56 -10.66 -2.65
CA ASN A 1028 8.87 -11.41 -3.70
C ASN A 1028 9.78 -12.44 -4.46
N PRO A 1029 10.56 -13.31 -3.78
CA PRO A 1029 11.44 -14.26 -4.47
C PRO A 1029 10.71 -15.22 -5.41
N PHE A 1030 9.54 -15.73 -5.01
CA PHE A 1030 8.71 -16.65 -5.80
C PHE A 1030 7.28 -16.77 -5.23
N GLU A 1031 6.37 -17.25 -6.08
CA GLU A 1031 4.98 -17.53 -5.76
C GLU A 1031 4.51 -18.91 -6.25
N PHE A 1032 3.53 -19.47 -5.55
CA PHE A 1032 2.85 -20.73 -5.87
C PHE A 1032 1.41 -20.42 -6.28
N SER A 1033 1.08 -20.69 -7.54
CA SER A 1033 -0.28 -20.56 -8.09
C SER A 1033 -0.59 -21.70 -9.05
N LYS A 1034 -1.87 -22.04 -9.23
CA LYS A 1034 -2.33 -22.89 -10.33
C LYS A 1034 -2.20 -22.18 -11.68
N PHE A 1035 -2.37 -20.85 -11.69
CA PHE A 1035 -2.17 -20.03 -12.86
C PHE A 1035 -0.67 -19.81 -13.11
N LYS A 1036 -0.20 -20.10 -14.34
CA LYS A 1036 1.24 -20.14 -14.64
C LYS A 1036 1.72 -19.12 -15.67
N MET A 1037 0.85 -18.39 -16.37
CA MET A 1037 1.26 -17.56 -17.50
C MET A 1037 1.88 -16.23 -17.08
N TRP A 1038 1.35 -15.56 -16.06
CA TRP A 1038 1.93 -14.35 -15.46
C TRP A 1038 1.60 -14.30 -13.97
N ASP A 1039 2.03 -13.24 -13.28
CA ASP A 1039 1.71 -13.03 -11.87
C ASP A 1039 0.19 -12.86 -11.65
N PRO A 1040 -0.46 -13.70 -10.83
CA PRO A 1040 -1.92 -13.69 -10.65
C PRO A 1040 -2.46 -12.45 -9.90
N GLU A 1041 -1.63 -11.64 -9.23
CA GLU A 1041 -2.11 -10.42 -8.55
C GLU A 1041 -2.26 -9.22 -9.50
N LEU A 1042 -1.39 -9.11 -10.53
CA LEU A 1042 -1.34 -7.99 -11.48
C LEU A 1042 -2.69 -7.72 -12.11
N ASP A 1043 -3.19 -6.49 -12.18
CA ASP A 1043 -4.48 -6.14 -12.82
C ASP A 1043 -4.39 -6.13 -14.35
N THR A 1044 -4.62 -7.29 -14.96
CA THR A 1044 -4.55 -7.50 -16.40
C THR A 1044 -5.28 -8.78 -16.80
N SER A 1045 -5.87 -8.78 -18.00
CA SER A 1045 -6.46 -9.94 -18.66
C SER A 1045 -5.49 -10.62 -19.65
N THR A 1046 -4.36 -9.99 -19.95
CA THR A 1046 -3.38 -10.42 -20.98
C THR A 1046 -1.95 -10.59 -20.44
N GLY A 1047 -1.70 -10.25 -19.18
CA GLY A 1047 -0.34 -10.23 -18.61
C GLY A 1047 0.52 -9.04 -19.06
N ALA A 1048 -0.02 -8.16 -19.92
CA ALA A 1048 0.68 -7.00 -20.47
C ALA A 1048 0.54 -5.78 -19.55
N LYS A 1049 1.24 -5.83 -18.41
CA LYS A 1049 1.29 -4.79 -17.39
C LYS A 1049 2.65 -4.81 -16.72
N TYR A 1050 3.10 -3.68 -16.16
CA TYR A 1050 4.36 -3.63 -15.43
C TYR A 1050 4.36 -4.67 -14.28
N PRO A 1051 5.25 -5.68 -14.32
CA PRO A 1051 5.16 -6.83 -13.42
C PRO A 1051 5.63 -6.49 -11.99
N ILE A 1052 5.15 -7.23 -11.00
CA ILE A 1052 5.63 -7.09 -9.61
C ILE A 1052 7.08 -7.60 -9.55
N PRO A 1053 8.06 -6.75 -9.22
CA PRO A 1053 9.45 -7.16 -9.30
C PRO A 1053 9.88 -8.02 -8.11
N ARG A 1054 10.89 -8.84 -8.36
CA ARG A 1054 11.70 -9.49 -7.32
C ARG A 1054 12.86 -8.58 -6.95
N VAL A 1055 13.10 -8.34 -5.67
CA VAL A 1055 14.19 -7.46 -5.22
C VAL A 1055 15.10 -8.17 -4.25
N VAL A 1056 16.41 -8.12 -4.49
CA VAL A 1056 17.44 -8.59 -3.54
C VAL A 1056 18.16 -7.36 -2.99
N SER A 1057 18.10 -7.18 -1.67
CA SER A 1057 18.65 -6.03 -0.95
C SER A 1057 19.79 -6.46 -0.03
N PHE A 1058 20.82 -5.62 0.02
CA PHE A 1058 21.90 -5.67 0.98
C PHE A 1058 21.87 -4.39 1.81
N GLY A 1059 21.95 -4.50 3.12
CA GLY A 1059 21.85 -3.33 3.97
C GLY A 1059 22.60 -3.46 5.28
N PHE A 1060 22.69 -2.32 5.95
CA PHE A 1060 23.23 -2.23 7.29
C PHE A 1060 22.39 -1.28 8.14
N ASN A 1061 22.43 -1.50 9.45
CA ASN A 1061 21.87 -0.61 10.45
C ASN A 1061 22.95 -0.32 11.51
N LEU A 1062 23.20 0.96 11.78
CA LEU A 1062 24.16 1.43 12.76
C LEU A 1062 23.45 2.30 13.78
N SER A 1063 23.65 1.99 15.07
CA SER A 1063 23.16 2.80 16.19
C SER A 1063 24.35 3.42 16.92
N PHE A 1064 24.23 4.67 17.33
CA PHE A 1064 25.26 5.45 18.04
C PHE A 1064 24.82 5.77 19.47
#